data_AF-A0A1H2E1M7-F1
#
_entry.id   AF-A0A1H2E1M7-F1
#
_cell.length_a   1.000
_cell.length_b   1.000
_cell.length_c   1.000
_cell.angle_alpha   90.00
_cell.angle_beta   90.00
_cell.angle_gamma   90.00
#
_symmetry.space_group_name_H-M   'P 1'
#
loop_
_entity.id
_entity.type
_entity.pdbx_description
1 polymer ?
#
loop_
_entity_poly.entity_id
_entity_poly.type
_entity_poly.pdbx_seq_one_letter_code
_entity_poly.pdbx_strand_id
1 'polypeptide(L)'
;MKAILRGTMLLLSVSSILLQGGAGNASAEPILAIDFDAGSSGASPLQPGWQAFAPVSLANQTGPITATYSGLDPALTSGTVVVSIAAGTTTTATGALTSRDRSLMEDPEFPLYYLYRDFVTAGSPITIGISGLTPGGVYQIGYTAYDDSNSRTMTFTNYTSGSAGSSSSLSWTAHTVFDESTDPAVCTRTLSVTADGTGKAVLRITSGDGGASTVLGGLTISKTPATWHLIVNQTNSQDWTSAYLSHWNANAGGGGASPTSINVADTYVNDQGVNQLRAPASTSTFAGGLLVLGGTAQLTLKTGSAATSTIPNFLSTGGTIAQGVASITQHLNVGDYEVDGTTSLSAGSGRGIALAVTTLHGDGDLSVSGGGTFSLSFNDASDYTGTIRLVSGTLSVQSPLATQGPLVISTGAQVALNQPVYVTDLTVAGTALSAGAYSYSSLNGSYAAIFSSGSSSGAIYVGSAAAAPRMGGVNLSCAEWGPLPGVYGTQYTYPTSAEFDYYHGKGLNLIRLPFLWERLQPTLNAALNAAELARMDTVVGYAHARGMKIILDMHNYDRYNGNLVGFTAVPDSAFRDVWRRIADHYKAESAVYGYDIMNEPHDTGGAWPASAQQAVSGIREVDATHYVMVEGDNWAGAYAWETSNANLDILDPAGRLVYEAHCYFDAAASGSYSVSYDAQGAYPTIGVDRVRPFVHWLQFHNFQGYIGEVGVPYNDSRWLTCLSNFYDFVVANGLSTTYWAGGPSWSSTDGLNCEPVGGVDRPQMSVIQNYP
;
A
#
# COMPACT_ATOMS: atom_id res chain seq x y z
N MET A 1 -23.09 -7.05 45.30
CA MET A 1 -22.02 -7.70 46.10
C MET A 1 -20.77 -7.76 45.21
N LYS A 2 -19.61 -7.28 45.66
CA LYS A 2 -18.46 -8.13 46.10
C LYS A 2 -18.25 -9.33 45.14
N ALA A 3 -17.33 -9.35 44.18
CA ALA A 3 -15.98 -8.79 44.01
C ALA A 3 -14.86 -9.52 44.78
N ILE A 4 -13.87 -10.03 44.04
CA ILE A 4 -12.48 -10.46 44.35
C ILE A 4 -11.90 -10.86 42.95
N LEU A 5 -10.91 -10.21 42.29
CA LEU A 5 -9.53 -9.79 42.63
C LEU A 5 -8.59 -11.01 42.82
N ARG A 6 -7.36 -11.12 42.28
CA ARG A 6 -6.38 -10.26 41.54
C ARG A 6 -5.58 -11.16 40.57
N GLY A 7 -4.76 -10.69 39.61
CA GLY A 7 -4.21 -9.36 39.30
C GLY A 7 -2.93 -9.51 38.43
N THR A 8 -2.07 -8.54 38.11
CA THR A 8 -2.08 -7.05 38.01
C THR A 8 -0.73 -6.65 37.36
N MET A 9 -0.60 -5.42 36.83
CA MET A 9 0.61 -4.79 36.20
C MET A 9 0.90 -5.21 34.74
N LEU A 10 1.48 -4.36 33.89
CA LEU A 10 2.18 -3.08 34.16
C LEU A 10 1.88 -1.97 33.10
N LEU A 11 1.73 -0.72 33.57
CA LEU A 11 1.84 0.57 32.84
C LEU A 11 1.08 0.77 31.51
N LEU A 12 -0.14 1.31 31.62
CA LEU A 12 -0.59 2.41 30.74
C LEU A 12 -0.20 3.73 31.44
N SER A 13 0.37 4.71 30.73
CA SER A 13 0.77 6.01 31.28
C SER A 13 -0.38 7.02 31.29
N VAL A 14 -0.49 7.81 32.36
CA VAL A 14 -1.58 8.77 32.58
C VAL A 14 -1.17 10.16 32.05
N SER A 15 -0.90 10.23 30.74
CA SER A 15 -0.35 11.44 30.10
C SER A 15 -1.23 12.02 28.98
N SER A 16 -2.11 11.20 28.37
CA SER A 16 -2.68 11.47 27.04
C SER A 16 -3.92 12.39 26.98
N ILE A 17 -4.32 13.05 28.07
CA ILE A 17 -5.64 13.73 28.18
C ILE A 17 -5.55 15.27 28.19
N LEU A 18 -4.37 15.87 28.38
CA LEU A 18 -4.21 17.34 28.48
C LEU A 18 -3.66 18.05 27.23
N LEU A 19 -3.52 17.36 26.09
CA LEU A 19 -2.80 17.90 24.91
C LEU A 19 -3.56 17.84 23.57
N GLN A 20 -4.83 17.38 23.53
CA GLN A 20 -5.60 17.34 22.27
C GLN A 20 -6.31 18.67 21.94
N GLY A 21 -5.51 19.69 21.63
CA GLY A 21 -5.97 20.87 20.88
C GLY A 21 -6.02 20.58 19.38
N GLY A 22 -7.15 20.88 18.72
CA GLY A 22 -7.40 20.45 17.34
C GLY A 22 -6.61 21.19 16.26
N ALA A 23 -6.14 20.44 15.25
CA ALA A 23 -5.84 20.90 13.89
C ALA A 23 -4.98 22.17 13.73
N GLY A 24 -3.92 22.33 14.53
CA GLY A 24 -2.93 23.39 14.30
C GLY A 24 -1.88 23.52 15.40
N ASN A 25 -0.65 23.12 15.11
CA ASN A 25 0.49 23.01 16.04
C ASN A 25 0.36 21.87 17.07
N ALA A 26 0.80 20.67 16.70
CA ALA A 26 1.23 19.69 17.69
C ALA A 26 2.48 20.24 18.40
N SER A 27 2.36 20.63 19.67
CA SER A 27 3.48 21.07 20.50
C SER A 27 4.24 19.88 21.05
N ALA A 28 5.55 19.80 20.81
CA ALA A 28 6.38 18.74 21.37
C ALA A 28 6.36 18.74 22.91
N GLU A 29 6.37 17.55 23.50
CA GLU A 29 6.37 17.32 24.96
C GLU A 29 7.45 18.16 25.68
N PRO A 30 7.16 18.69 26.88
CA PRO A 30 8.05 19.63 27.55
C PRO A 30 9.24 18.91 28.18
N ILE A 31 10.43 19.19 27.65
CA ILE A 31 11.71 18.61 28.12
C ILE A 31 12.06 19.07 29.54
N LEU A 32 11.55 20.24 29.96
CA LEU A 32 11.51 20.68 31.34
C LEU A 32 10.15 21.31 31.63
N ALA A 33 9.46 20.84 32.67
CA ALA A 33 8.23 21.42 33.19
C ALA A 33 8.43 21.83 34.66
N ILE A 34 8.11 23.07 35.00
CA ILE A 34 8.40 23.71 36.29
C ILE A 34 7.10 24.18 36.95
N ASP A 35 6.81 23.61 38.12
CA ASP A 35 5.74 24.02 39.03
C ASP A 35 6.30 25.06 40.02
N PHE A 36 5.67 26.24 40.14
CA PHE A 36 6.11 27.30 41.05
C PHE A 36 5.43 27.21 42.42
N ASP A 37 5.62 26.06 43.08
CA ASP A 37 5.06 25.75 44.40
C ASP A 37 5.38 26.86 45.43
N ALA A 38 4.31 27.39 46.03
CA ALA A 38 4.30 28.49 46.99
C ALA A 38 4.39 28.00 48.45
N GLY A 39 4.18 26.71 48.69
CA GLY A 39 3.92 26.13 49.99
C GLY A 39 5.16 25.63 50.74
N SER A 40 5.04 25.54 52.06
CA SER A 40 6.03 24.88 52.94
C SER A 40 5.56 23.50 53.44
N SER A 41 4.40 23.02 52.98
CA SER A 41 3.66 21.87 53.49
C SER A 41 3.83 20.58 52.68
N GLY A 42 5.02 20.39 52.08
CA GLY A 42 5.32 19.26 51.19
C GLY A 42 4.89 19.54 49.75
N ALA A 43 5.39 18.72 48.82
CA ALA A 43 5.21 18.95 47.40
C ALA A 43 3.72 18.95 46.99
N SER A 44 3.38 19.86 46.09
CA SER A 44 2.32 19.69 45.09
C SER A 44 2.17 18.22 44.65
N PRO A 45 0.94 17.68 44.48
CA PRO A 45 0.73 16.33 43.96
C PRO A 45 1.03 16.32 42.45
N LEU A 46 2.33 16.34 42.13
CA LEU A 46 2.88 16.60 40.80
C LEU A 46 2.18 15.79 39.71
N GLN A 47 1.73 16.46 38.65
CA GLN A 47 1.49 15.80 37.38
C GLN A 47 2.77 15.06 36.97
N PRO A 48 2.72 13.76 36.61
CA PRO A 48 3.91 12.95 36.36
C PRO A 48 4.85 13.58 35.33
N GLY A 49 6.00 14.11 35.79
CA GLY A 49 7.02 14.77 34.96
C GLY A 49 7.38 16.21 35.37
N TRP A 50 6.51 16.90 36.11
CA TRP A 50 6.78 18.27 36.57
C TRP A 50 7.80 18.29 37.73
N GLN A 51 8.60 19.37 37.81
CA GLN A 51 9.62 19.59 38.82
C GLN A 51 9.34 20.89 39.59
N ALA A 52 9.46 20.87 40.91
CA ALA A 52 9.23 22.06 41.73
C ALA A 52 10.37 23.09 41.58
N PHE A 53 10.01 24.37 41.42
CA PHE A 53 10.94 25.48 41.56
C PHE A 53 11.42 25.62 43.01
N ALA A 54 12.58 26.27 43.22
CA ALA A 54 13.08 26.54 44.57
C ALA A 54 12.07 27.40 45.36
N PRO A 55 11.62 26.98 46.57
CA PRO A 55 10.40 27.50 47.17
C PRO A 55 10.50 29.00 47.49
N VAL A 56 9.61 29.77 46.87
CA VAL A 56 9.42 31.19 47.20
C VAL A 56 8.63 31.25 48.49
N SER A 57 9.31 31.46 49.61
CA SER A 57 8.69 31.56 50.93
C SER A 57 7.56 32.61 50.95
N LEU A 58 6.48 32.31 51.66
CA LEU A 58 5.32 33.21 51.85
C LEU A 58 5.67 34.61 52.42
N ALA A 59 6.89 34.80 52.93
CA ALA A 59 7.45 36.12 53.23
C ALA A 59 8.28 36.66 52.04
N ASN A 60 7.96 37.89 51.62
CA ASN A 60 8.63 38.70 50.58
C ASN A 60 10.11 38.32 50.35
N GLN A 61 10.44 37.70 49.22
CA GLN A 61 11.83 37.51 48.81
C GLN A 61 12.28 38.65 47.89
N THR A 62 13.43 39.26 48.22
CA THR A 62 14.00 40.40 47.47
C THR A 62 15.27 39.99 46.75
N GLY A 63 15.27 40.01 45.42
CA GLY A 63 16.38 39.54 44.59
C GLY A 63 15.96 38.48 43.57
N PRO A 64 16.87 38.10 42.65
CA PRO A 64 16.62 36.99 41.72
C PRO A 64 16.67 35.65 42.47
N ILE A 65 15.58 34.89 42.42
CA ILE A 65 15.51 33.51 42.94
C ILE A 65 15.89 32.57 41.81
N THR A 66 16.73 31.57 42.07
CA THR A 66 17.33 30.72 41.02
C THR A 66 17.23 29.24 41.39
N ALA A 67 16.78 28.42 40.44
CA ALA A 67 16.77 26.96 40.52
C ALA A 67 17.64 26.36 39.40
N THR A 68 18.30 25.24 39.70
CA THR A 68 19.20 24.53 38.78
C THR A 68 18.68 23.12 38.57
N TYR A 69 18.51 22.72 37.31
CA TYR A 69 17.98 21.44 36.89
C TYR A 69 19.06 20.63 36.16
N SER A 70 19.19 19.35 36.51
CA SER A 70 20.28 18.46 36.08
C SER A 70 19.74 17.09 35.72
N GLY A 71 20.37 16.40 34.76
CA GLY A 71 19.84 15.13 34.21
C GLY A 71 18.68 15.32 33.25
N LEU A 72 18.45 16.56 32.80
CA LEU A 72 17.59 16.86 31.66
C LEU A 72 18.26 16.37 30.37
N ASP A 73 17.45 16.24 29.31
CA ASP A 73 17.91 15.83 27.99
C ASP A 73 19.06 16.73 27.48
N PRO A 74 20.19 16.16 27.03
CA PRO A 74 21.24 16.90 26.30
C PRO A 74 20.71 17.71 25.09
N ALA A 75 19.53 17.38 24.56
CA ALA A 75 18.82 18.17 23.57
C ALA A 75 18.51 19.61 24.01
N LEU A 76 18.28 19.81 25.30
CA LEU A 76 17.91 21.08 25.91
C LEU A 76 19.14 21.88 26.33
N THR A 77 20.21 21.20 26.76
CA THR A 77 21.31 21.79 27.52
C THR A 77 22.67 21.16 27.27
N SER A 78 23.73 21.97 27.35
CA SER A 78 25.13 21.50 27.40
C SER A 78 25.56 20.98 28.79
N GLY A 79 24.67 20.95 29.79
CA GLY A 79 24.91 20.34 31.10
C GLY A 79 23.74 20.48 32.06
N THR A 80 23.49 21.69 32.55
CA THR A 80 22.41 22.01 33.50
C THR A 80 21.65 23.25 33.06
N VAL A 81 20.32 23.22 33.12
CA VAL A 81 19.48 24.41 32.91
C VAL A 81 19.34 25.17 34.23
N VAL A 82 19.61 26.47 34.19
CA VAL A 82 19.46 27.37 35.33
C VAL A 82 18.35 28.37 35.01
N VAL A 83 17.26 28.33 35.78
CA VAL A 83 16.12 29.23 35.65
C VAL A 83 16.11 30.21 36.82
N SER A 84 16.09 31.49 36.51
CA SER A 84 16.09 32.61 37.46
C SER A 84 14.83 33.45 37.26
N ILE A 85 14.18 33.84 38.36
CA ILE A 85 13.02 34.73 38.37
C ILE A 85 13.34 35.99 39.18
N ALA A 86 12.98 37.17 38.67
CA ALA A 86 13.26 38.45 39.31
C ALA A 86 12.10 39.45 39.12
N ALA A 87 11.71 40.12 40.20
CA ALA A 87 10.73 41.21 40.15
C ALA A 87 11.40 42.51 39.65
N GLY A 88 11.15 42.86 38.39
CA GLY A 88 11.66 44.02 37.68
C GLY A 88 11.92 43.72 36.20
N THR A 89 12.69 44.58 35.53
CA THR A 89 12.93 44.51 34.08
C THR A 89 14.17 43.71 33.67
N THR A 90 14.98 43.21 34.61
CA THR A 90 16.21 42.46 34.33
C THR A 90 16.28 41.18 35.16
N THR A 91 17.09 40.20 34.73
CA THR A 91 17.39 38.96 35.47
C THR A 91 18.25 39.18 36.73
N THR A 92 18.42 40.44 37.14
CA THR A 92 19.22 40.90 38.29
C THR A 92 18.45 41.87 39.18
N ALA A 93 17.16 42.10 38.90
CA ALA A 93 16.34 43.04 39.63
C ALA A 93 16.05 42.56 41.07
N THR A 94 16.01 43.50 42.01
CA THR A 94 15.90 43.24 43.45
C THR A 94 14.53 43.59 44.03
N GLY A 95 13.50 43.67 43.19
CA GLY A 95 12.12 43.82 43.66
C GLY A 95 11.65 42.64 44.52
N ALA A 96 10.53 42.84 45.22
CA ALA A 96 9.89 41.78 46.00
C ALA A 96 9.10 40.83 45.09
N LEU A 97 9.35 39.53 45.27
CA LEU A 97 8.51 38.43 44.81
C LEU A 97 7.66 37.93 45.97
N THR A 98 6.37 37.71 45.71
CA THR A 98 5.37 37.23 46.68
C THR A 98 4.67 35.99 46.16
N SER A 99 4.63 34.93 46.94
CA SER A 99 3.83 33.74 46.69
C SER A 99 2.48 33.81 47.40
N ARG A 100 1.47 33.09 46.91
CA ARG A 100 0.13 32.99 47.51
C ARG A 100 -0.14 31.56 47.96
N ASP A 101 -0.62 31.39 49.19
CA ASP A 101 -0.80 30.09 49.84
C ASP A 101 -2.09 29.38 49.38
N ARG A 102 -2.00 28.05 49.26
CA ARG A 102 -3.08 27.10 48.97
C ARG A 102 -4.18 27.06 50.05
N SER A 103 -3.86 27.46 51.28
CA SER A 103 -4.61 27.20 52.54
C SER A 103 -6.01 27.82 52.71
N LEU A 104 -6.66 28.32 51.65
CA LEU A 104 -8.01 28.89 51.69
C LEU A 104 -8.95 28.27 50.64
N MET A 105 -9.31 26.99 50.82
CA MET A 105 -10.58 26.32 50.44
C MET A 105 -10.36 24.80 50.34
N GLU A 106 -10.34 24.07 51.46
CA GLU A 106 -10.59 22.62 51.41
C GLU A 106 -12.11 22.38 51.36
N ASP A 107 -12.62 21.97 50.20
CA ASP A 107 -13.99 21.48 50.07
C ASP A 107 -13.96 19.94 49.85
N PRO A 108 -14.44 19.14 50.81
CA PRO A 108 -14.35 17.69 50.73
C PRO A 108 -15.26 17.05 49.67
N GLU A 109 -16.15 17.79 49.00
CA GLU A 109 -16.98 17.24 47.91
C GLU A 109 -16.28 17.26 46.53
N PHE A 110 -15.22 18.05 46.32
CA PHE A 110 -14.61 18.25 44.99
C PHE A 110 -13.07 18.15 44.95
N PRO A 111 -12.47 16.93 44.96
CA PRO A 111 -11.04 16.73 45.13
C PRO A 111 -10.13 17.10 43.93
N LEU A 112 -10.64 17.70 42.84
CA LEU A 112 -9.91 17.89 41.58
C LEU A 112 -9.60 19.34 41.19
N TYR A 113 -10.18 20.36 41.85
CA TYR A 113 -10.07 21.78 41.45
C TYR A 113 -8.74 22.49 41.80
N TYR A 114 -7.69 21.75 42.17
CA TYR A 114 -6.61 22.30 42.99
C TYR A 114 -5.30 22.67 42.26
N LEU A 115 -5.17 22.40 40.96
CA LEU A 115 -3.88 22.45 40.24
C LEU A 115 -3.29 23.84 39.97
N TYR A 116 -4.03 24.94 40.16
CA TYR A 116 -3.65 26.27 39.62
C TYR A 116 -3.72 27.45 40.60
N ARG A 117 -3.66 27.20 41.93
CA ARG A 117 -3.71 28.27 42.95
C ARG A 117 -2.36 28.65 43.55
N ASP A 118 -1.33 27.84 43.31
CA ASP A 118 0.05 28.12 43.70
C ASP A 118 0.73 28.93 42.59
N PHE A 119 1.14 30.16 42.90
CA PHE A 119 1.77 31.05 41.93
C PHE A 119 2.66 32.13 42.55
N VAL A 120 3.66 32.57 41.78
CA VAL A 120 4.52 33.71 42.08
C VAL A 120 3.92 34.99 41.51
N THR A 121 3.99 36.07 42.28
CA THR A 121 3.52 37.41 41.90
C THR A 121 4.57 38.49 42.14
N ALA A 122 4.44 39.61 41.43
CA ALA A 122 5.18 40.84 41.70
C ALA A 122 4.33 42.09 41.42
N GLY A 123 4.55 43.16 42.18
CA GLY A 123 4.01 44.50 41.89
C GLY A 123 4.72 45.24 40.74
N SER A 124 5.54 44.52 39.98
CA SER A 124 6.33 44.98 38.83
C SER A 124 6.35 43.85 37.78
N PRO A 125 7.00 44.02 36.61
CA PRO A 125 7.17 42.92 35.67
C PRO A 125 7.94 41.75 36.32
N ILE A 126 7.58 40.49 36.04
CA ILE A 126 8.45 39.35 36.33
C ILE A 126 9.38 39.17 35.13
N THR A 127 10.69 39.24 35.33
CA THR A 127 11.67 38.83 34.33
C THR A 127 12.18 37.43 34.66
N ILE A 128 12.04 36.50 33.70
CA ILE A 128 12.61 35.15 33.77
C ILE A 128 13.88 35.12 32.93
N GLY A 129 14.98 34.65 33.52
CA GLY A 129 16.21 34.32 32.80
C GLY A 129 16.42 32.81 32.79
N ILE A 130 16.46 32.20 31.61
CA ILE A 130 16.77 30.78 31.40
C ILE A 130 18.18 30.70 30.82
N SER A 131 19.05 29.86 31.35
CA SER A 131 20.44 29.75 30.90
C SER A 131 20.96 28.33 30.95
N GLY A 132 22.01 28.04 30.17
CA GLY A 132 22.48 26.67 29.92
C GLY A 132 21.71 25.96 28.81
N LEU A 133 20.93 26.69 28.00
CA LEU A 133 20.32 26.17 26.77
C LEU A 133 21.39 25.94 25.69
N THR A 134 21.06 25.24 24.61
CA THR A 134 21.93 25.16 23.42
C THR A 134 22.02 26.56 22.77
N PRO A 135 23.22 27.12 22.54
CA PRO A 135 23.37 28.42 21.87
C PRO A 135 22.72 28.43 20.48
N GLY A 136 21.91 29.44 20.18
CA GLY A 136 21.15 29.53 18.92
C GLY A 136 19.98 28.56 18.78
N GLY A 137 19.72 27.68 19.77
CA GLY A 137 18.57 26.78 19.75
C GLY A 137 17.24 27.54 19.82
N VAL A 138 16.20 27.02 19.14
CA VAL A 138 14.84 27.56 19.20
C VAL A 138 14.02 26.70 20.17
N TYR A 139 13.28 27.35 21.05
CA TYR A 139 12.50 26.72 22.12
C TYR A 139 11.07 27.26 22.13
N GLN A 140 10.09 26.39 22.32
CA GLN A 140 8.74 26.79 22.73
C GLN A 140 8.73 26.90 24.25
N ILE A 141 8.60 28.12 24.75
CA ILE A 141 8.43 28.36 26.17
C ILE A 141 6.93 28.42 26.46
N GLY A 142 6.39 27.35 27.03
CA GLY A 142 5.03 27.35 27.55
C GLY A 142 4.97 27.99 28.92
N TYR A 143 3.85 28.62 29.25
CA TYR A 143 3.66 29.29 30.52
C TYR A 143 2.20 29.25 30.96
N THR A 144 2.00 29.07 32.26
CA THR A 144 0.70 29.04 32.93
C THR A 144 0.57 30.27 33.81
N ALA A 145 -0.47 31.07 33.61
CA ALA A 145 -0.73 32.27 34.41
C ALA A 145 -2.23 32.40 34.66
N TYR A 146 -2.64 32.31 35.92
CA TYR A 146 -4.04 32.36 36.33
C TYR A 146 -4.15 32.88 37.76
N ASP A 147 -5.26 33.52 38.08
CA ASP A 147 -5.65 33.96 39.41
C ASP A 147 -7.18 33.97 39.47
N ASP A 148 -7.77 33.08 40.28
CA ASP A 148 -9.22 32.91 40.43
C ASP A 148 -9.95 34.18 40.91
N SER A 149 -9.20 35.08 41.55
CA SER A 149 -9.74 36.21 42.29
C SER A 149 -9.93 37.45 41.42
N ASN A 150 -9.33 37.51 40.22
CA ASN A 150 -9.29 38.72 39.39
C ASN A 150 -9.27 38.39 37.90
N SER A 151 -10.08 39.10 37.11
CA SER A 151 -9.93 39.15 35.64
C SER A 151 -8.65 39.91 35.31
N ARG A 152 -7.77 39.36 34.46
CA ARG A 152 -6.50 40.00 34.07
C ARG A 152 -6.11 39.66 32.64
N THR A 153 -5.19 40.45 32.08
CA THR A 153 -4.39 40.03 30.91
C THR A 153 -2.91 40.05 31.25
N MET A 154 -2.23 38.92 31.04
CA MET A 154 -0.77 38.82 31.12
C MET A 154 -0.18 38.70 29.72
N THR A 155 0.76 39.58 29.39
CA THR A 155 1.56 39.52 28.17
C THR A 155 2.96 39.05 28.50
N PHE A 156 3.43 38.05 27.76
CA PHE A 156 4.75 37.45 27.88
C PHE A 156 5.56 37.85 26.64
N THR A 157 6.74 38.44 26.86
CA THR A 157 7.55 39.03 25.80
C THR A 157 8.98 38.50 25.87
N ASN A 158 9.49 38.06 24.73
CA ASN A 158 10.90 37.69 24.53
C ASN A 158 11.77 38.95 24.63
N TYR A 159 12.78 38.90 25.51
CA TYR A 159 13.78 39.95 25.74
C TYR A 159 15.21 39.45 25.58
N THR A 160 15.41 38.30 24.91
CA THR A 160 16.71 37.63 24.78
C THR A 160 17.77 38.48 24.07
N SER A 161 17.37 39.32 23.11
CA SER A 161 18.23 40.31 22.44
C SER A 161 18.55 41.55 23.29
N GLY A 162 18.04 41.65 24.52
CA GLY A 162 18.02 42.88 25.33
C GLY A 162 16.93 43.89 24.92
N SER A 163 16.25 43.67 23.79
CA SER A 163 15.12 44.45 23.28
C SER A 163 13.84 43.61 23.25
N ALA A 164 12.67 44.24 23.10
CA ALA A 164 11.41 43.51 22.98
C ALA A 164 11.34 42.81 21.60
N GLY A 165 11.14 41.49 21.60
CA GLY A 165 10.96 40.66 20.42
C GLY A 165 9.53 40.14 20.29
N SER A 166 9.39 38.85 19.97
CA SER A 166 8.11 38.14 19.95
C SER A 166 7.37 38.24 21.29
N SER A 167 6.03 38.30 21.25
CA SER A 167 5.20 38.29 22.47
C SER A 167 3.86 37.59 22.23
N SER A 168 3.27 37.08 23.30
CA SER A 168 1.97 36.41 23.31
C SER A 168 1.25 36.67 24.63
N SER A 169 -0.09 36.73 24.57
CA SER A 169 -0.91 37.14 25.72
C SER A 169 -1.92 36.07 26.12
N LEU A 170 -2.22 36.04 27.41
CA LEU A 170 -3.23 35.21 28.05
C LEU A 170 -4.18 36.11 28.85
N SER A 171 -5.48 35.91 28.69
CA SER A 171 -6.53 36.71 29.32
C SER A 171 -7.58 35.80 29.94
N TRP A 172 -8.00 36.08 31.17
CA TRP A 172 -9.00 35.31 31.90
C TRP A 172 -9.93 36.19 32.72
N THR A 173 -11.03 35.62 33.20
CA THR A 173 -12.04 36.29 34.03
C THR A 173 -11.97 35.79 35.47
N ALA A 174 -12.25 36.67 36.44
CA ALA A 174 -12.44 36.27 37.84
C ALA A 174 -13.54 35.19 37.96
N HIS A 175 -13.33 34.23 38.85
CA HIS A 175 -14.25 33.13 39.13
C HIS A 175 -14.54 32.20 37.94
N THR A 176 -13.78 32.26 36.84
CA THR A 176 -13.75 31.16 35.86
C THR A 176 -13.23 29.90 36.57
N VAL A 177 -14.04 28.84 36.55
CA VAL A 177 -13.71 27.52 37.08
C VAL A 177 -12.88 26.75 36.06
N PHE A 178 -11.88 26.00 36.52
CA PHE A 178 -11.00 25.17 35.69
C PHE A 178 -10.98 23.73 36.20
N ASP A 179 -11.44 22.80 35.38
CA ASP A 179 -11.49 21.35 35.63
C ASP A 179 -10.92 20.55 34.44
N GLU A 180 -11.00 19.23 34.51
CA GLU A 180 -10.59 18.27 33.48
C GLU A 180 -11.36 18.42 32.14
N SER A 181 -12.45 19.20 32.09
CA SER A 181 -13.20 19.52 30.87
C SER A 181 -12.85 20.89 30.27
N THR A 182 -12.02 21.67 30.97
CA THR A 182 -11.65 23.03 30.57
C THR A 182 -10.46 23.02 29.62
N ASP A 183 -10.60 23.68 28.47
CA ASP A 183 -9.53 23.81 27.47
C ASP A 183 -8.24 24.41 28.10
N PRO A 184 -7.10 23.69 28.07
CA PRO A 184 -5.82 24.19 28.59
C PRO A 184 -5.37 25.51 27.95
N ALA A 185 -5.86 25.84 26.75
CA ALA A 185 -5.63 27.14 26.11
C ALA A 185 -6.38 28.31 26.78
N VAL A 186 -7.10 28.10 27.88
CA VAL A 186 -7.69 29.18 28.70
C VAL A 186 -6.78 29.57 29.87
N CYS A 187 -5.83 28.73 30.30
CA CYS A 187 -4.83 29.03 31.35
C CYS A 187 -3.36 28.96 30.89
N THR A 188 -3.08 28.46 29.68
CA THR A 188 -1.73 28.31 29.13
C THR A 188 -1.53 28.97 27.76
N ARG A 189 -0.29 29.36 27.45
CA ARG A 189 0.16 29.81 26.12
C ARG A 189 1.61 29.37 25.91
N THR A 190 2.06 29.40 24.66
CA THR A 190 3.47 29.22 24.27
C THR A 190 4.04 30.48 23.61
N LEU A 191 5.35 30.63 23.70
CA LEU A 191 6.13 31.66 22.99
C LEU A 191 7.42 31.04 22.44
N SER A 192 7.61 31.16 21.12
CA SER A 192 8.86 30.75 20.47
C SER A 192 9.98 31.74 20.77
N VAL A 193 11.10 31.22 21.28
CA VAL A 193 12.29 31.97 21.70
C VAL A 193 13.55 31.29 21.18
N THR A 194 14.38 32.01 20.43
CA THR A 194 15.75 31.61 20.12
C THR A 194 16.68 32.00 21.27
N ALA A 195 17.45 31.05 21.79
CA ALA A 195 18.51 31.31 22.77
C ALA A 195 19.69 32.05 22.11
N ASP A 196 20.34 32.94 22.86
CA ASP A 196 21.49 33.71 22.38
C ASP A 196 22.75 32.86 22.16
N GLY A 197 23.84 33.49 21.69
CA GLY A 197 25.13 32.86 21.48
C GLY A 197 25.83 32.34 22.74
N THR A 198 25.26 32.54 23.93
CA THR A 198 25.73 31.99 25.21
C THR A 198 24.83 30.88 25.76
N GLY A 199 23.73 30.55 25.06
CA GLY A 199 22.75 29.59 25.57
C GLY A 199 21.81 30.18 26.62
N LYS A 200 21.51 31.49 26.51
CA LYS A 200 20.56 32.18 27.40
C LYS A 200 19.30 32.61 26.65
N ALA A 201 18.16 32.50 27.31
CA ALA A 201 16.90 33.12 26.93
C ALA A 201 16.43 34.07 28.05
N VAL A 202 15.74 35.15 27.69
CA VAL A 202 15.15 36.09 28.65
C VAL A 202 13.72 36.40 28.24
N LEU A 203 12.82 36.35 29.22
CA LEU A 203 11.39 36.63 29.09
C LEU A 203 10.97 37.69 30.10
N ARG A 204 9.94 38.46 29.77
CA ARG A 204 9.29 39.37 30.72
C ARG A 204 7.78 39.22 30.66
N ILE A 205 7.17 39.04 31.82
CA ILE A 205 5.72 39.05 32.05
C ILE A 205 5.32 40.48 32.42
N THR A 206 4.26 40.99 31.81
CA THR A 206 3.65 42.29 32.14
C THR A 206 2.14 42.17 32.17
N SER A 207 1.51 42.75 33.21
CA SER A 207 0.06 42.94 33.27
C SER A 207 -0.39 44.02 32.28
N GLY A 208 -1.42 43.75 31.47
CA GLY A 208 -2.03 44.75 30.58
C GLY A 208 -2.78 45.85 31.35
N ASP A 209 -3.22 45.53 32.57
CA ASP A 209 -4.22 46.28 33.33
C ASP A 209 -3.65 47.48 34.12
N GLY A 210 -2.52 48.06 33.68
CA GLY A 210 -1.98 49.34 34.13
C GLY A 210 -1.46 49.45 35.57
N GLY A 211 -1.61 48.42 36.41
CA GLY A 211 -1.14 48.42 37.80
C GLY A 211 -1.41 47.15 38.63
N ALA A 212 -2.11 46.16 38.08
CA ALA A 212 -2.28 44.86 38.73
C ALA A 212 -0.94 44.10 38.81
N SER A 213 -0.78 43.22 39.81
CA SER A 213 0.40 42.37 39.91
C SER A 213 0.55 41.44 38.71
N THR A 214 1.79 41.14 38.32
CA THR A 214 2.06 40.00 37.42
C THR A 214 1.91 38.68 38.17
N VAL A 215 1.67 37.59 37.42
CA VAL A 215 1.41 36.24 37.96
C VAL A 215 2.11 35.19 37.08
N LEU A 216 2.68 34.15 37.71
CA LEU A 216 3.26 32.98 37.07
C LEU A 216 3.02 31.74 37.95
N GLY A 217 2.29 30.74 37.44
CA GLY A 217 2.07 29.46 38.13
C GLY A 217 2.93 28.31 37.59
N GLY A 218 3.24 28.31 36.29
CA GLY A 218 4.00 27.23 35.65
C GLY A 218 4.80 27.69 34.45
N LEU A 219 5.92 27.03 34.17
CA LEU A 219 6.78 27.26 33.00
C LEU A 219 7.19 25.92 32.39
N THR A 220 6.96 25.74 31.10
CA THR A 220 7.47 24.59 30.33
C THR A 220 8.45 25.03 29.26
N ILE A 221 9.40 24.17 28.94
CA ILE A 221 10.43 24.39 27.92
C ILE A 221 10.51 23.16 27.05
N SER A 222 9.92 23.25 25.86
CA SER A 222 10.15 22.30 24.77
C SER A 222 11.21 22.88 23.84
N LYS A 223 12.17 22.08 23.37
CA LYS A 223 12.94 22.48 22.19
C LYS A 223 12.02 22.41 20.97
N THR A 224 12.06 23.41 20.10
CA THR A 224 11.43 23.30 18.79
C THR A 224 12.22 22.31 17.94
N PRO A 225 11.61 21.24 17.40
CA PRO A 225 12.27 20.33 16.46
C PRO A 225 12.95 21.08 15.32
N ALA A 226 14.24 20.82 15.11
CA ALA A 226 14.99 21.30 13.96
C ALA A 226 15.12 20.19 12.91
N THR A 227 15.01 20.56 11.63
CA THR A 227 15.24 19.64 10.51
C THR A 227 16.67 19.80 10.00
N TRP A 228 17.40 18.69 9.89
CA TRP A 228 18.78 18.66 9.43
C TRP A 228 18.93 17.72 8.23
N HIS A 229 19.30 18.26 7.07
CA HIS A 229 19.53 17.50 5.84
C HIS A 229 20.97 16.98 5.78
N LEU A 230 21.16 15.73 5.34
CA LEU A 230 22.48 15.17 5.04
C LEU A 230 22.96 15.76 3.71
N ILE A 231 24.02 16.59 3.76
CA ILE A 231 24.61 17.25 2.59
C ILE A 231 25.95 16.64 2.14
N VAL A 232 26.52 15.70 2.92
CA VAL A 232 27.77 15.00 2.58
C VAL A 232 27.53 13.49 2.50
N ASN A 233 27.84 12.91 1.33
CA ASN A 233 27.88 11.47 1.11
C ASN A 233 28.96 10.82 2.00
N GLN A 234 28.56 9.95 2.94
CA GLN A 234 29.47 9.39 3.93
C GLN A 234 30.30 8.23 3.35
N THR A 235 31.59 8.18 3.67
CA THR A 235 32.51 7.12 3.23
C THR A 235 32.54 5.92 4.19
N ASN A 236 33.29 4.87 3.84
CA ASN A 236 33.36 3.63 4.63
C ASN A 236 33.82 3.83 6.08
N SER A 237 34.56 4.90 6.42
CA SER A 237 34.96 5.24 7.79
C SER A 237 33.99 6.16 8.54
N GLN A 238 33.01 6.76 7.87
CA GLN A 238 32.13 7.80 8.41
C GLN A 238 30.69 7.28 8.61
N ASP A 239 29.99 7.74 9.64
CA ASP A 239 28.67 7.23 10.03
C ASP A 239 27.75 8.30 10.65
N TRP A 240 26.61 7.89 11.21
CA TRP A 240 25.60 8.75 11.82
C TRP A 240 25.94 9.23 13.24
N THR A 241 27.16 9.04 13.76
CA THR A 241 27.53 9.53 15.10
C THR A 241 27.81 11.03 15.13
N SER A 242 27.89 11.57 16.36
CA SER A 242 28.29 12.97 16.62
C SER A 242 29.70 13.33 16.14
N ALA A 243 30.53 12.37 15.71
CA ALA A 243 31.79 12.63 15.04
C ALA A 243 31.61 13.30 13.64
N TYR A 244 30.41 13.24 13.07
CA TYR A 244 30.11 13.62 11.69
C TYR A 244 28.98 14.66 11.56
N LEU A 245 28.78 15.47 12.61
CA LEU A 245 27.79 16.56 12.66
C LEU A 245 27.89 17.54 11.48
N SER A 246 29.10 17.81 10.98
CA SER A 246 29.37 18.69 9.83
C SER A 246 28.86 18.17 8.49
N HIS A 247 28.42 16.90 8.42
CA HIS A 247 27.75 16.35 7.23
C HIS A 247 26.28 16.76 7.15
N TRP A 248 25.71 17.25 8.25
CA TRP A 248 24.32 17.66 8.37
C TRP A 248 24.20 19.19 8.29
N ASN A 249 23.09 19.70 7.77
CA ASN A 249 22.87 21.13 7.57
C ASN A 249 21.40 21.52 7.69
N ALA A 250 21.11 22.73 8.18
CA ALA A 250 19.74 23.26 8.25
C ALA A 250 19.08 23.45 6.87
N ASN A 251 19.88 23.53 5.79
CA ASN A 251 19.40 23.68 4.42
C ASN A 251 19.74 22.43 3.59
N ALA A 252 18.79 21.90 2.82
CA ALA A 252 18.99 20.79 1.88
C ALA A 252 20.13 21.02 0.87
N GLY A 253 20.26 22.24 0.33
CA GLY A 253 21.36 22.65 -0.56
C GLY A 253 22.65 23.05 0.15
N GLY A 254 22.74 22.90 1.48
CA GLY A 254 23.84 23.37 2.30
C GLY A 254 23.89 24.89 2.53
N GLY A 255 25.01 25.37 3.06
CA GLY A 255 25.25 26.79 3.35
C GLY A 255 24.57 27.34 4.61
N GLY A 256 23.70 26.57 5.26
CA GLY A 256 23.20 26.86 6.61
C GLY A 256 24.18 26.40 7.70
N ALA A 257 23.75 26.46 8.96
CA ALA A 257 24.50 25.88 10.08
C ALA A 257 24.43 24.34 10.08
N SER A 258 25.43 23.70 10.70
CA SER A 258 25.39 22.27 11.08
C SER A 258 24.93 22.12 12.54
N PRO A 259 24.34 20.98 12.92
CA PRO A 259 23.99 20.71 14.32
C PRO A 259 25.23 20.64 15.21
N THR A 260 25.09 21.04 16.48
CA THR A 260 26.15 20.93 17.51
C THR A 260 26.10 19.62 18.30
N SER A 261 25.01 18.87 18.17
CA SER A 261 24.75 17.56 18.79
C SER A 261 23.68 16.83 17.98
N ILE A 262 23.57 15.50 18.14
CA ILE A 262 22.43 14.73 17.63
C ILE A 262 21.39 14.64 18.75
N ASN A 263 20.12 14.83 18.41
CA ASN A 263 19.11 15.33 19.32
C ASN A 263 17.76 14.61 19.13
N VAL A 264 17.19 14.05 20.20
CA VAL A 264 15.98 13.21 20.15
C VAL A 264 14.68 14.00 19.86
N ALA A 265 14.73 15.33 19.83
CA ALA A 265 13.63 16.18 19.36
C ALA A 265 13.79 16.63 17.89
N ASP A 266 14.93 16.35 17.24
CA ASP A 266 15.21 16.84 15.88
C ASP A 266 14.95 15.77 14.80
N THR A 267 14.59 16.25 13.61
CA THR A 267 14.39 15.43 12.40
C THR A 267 15.65 15.46 11.53
N TYR A 268 16.08 14.31 11.03
CA TYR A 268 17.30 14.14 10.25
C TYR A 268 16.97 13.52 8.89
N VAL A 269 17.14 14.28 7.81
CA VAL A 269 16.66 13.93 6.46
C VAL A 269 17.81 13.52 5.55
N ASN A 270 17.69 12.37 4.89
CA ASN A 270 18.54 11.98 3.77
C ASN A 270 17.67 11.71 2.53
N ASP A 271 17.50 12.76 1.71
CA ASP A 271 16.62 12.81 0.54
C ASP A 271 17.36 13.15 -0.77
N GLN A 272 18.57 13.72 -0.68
CA GLN A 272 19.33 14.32 -1.79
C GLN A 272 19.85 13.35 -2.88
N GLY A 273 19.45 12.09 -2.88
CA GLY A 273 19.74 11.08 -3.91
C GLY A 273 21.19 10.55 -3.97
N VAL A 274 22.18 11.44 -3.93
CA VAL A 274 23.61 11.10 -4.03
C VAL A 274 24.27 10.75 -2.68
N ASN A 275 23.57 10.97 -1.57
CA ASN A 275 24.12 10.88 -0.22
C ASN A 275 23.81 9.53 0.44
N GLN A 276 24.89 8.83 0.81
CA GLN A 276 24.82 7.63 1.64
C GLN A 276 24.99 8.05 3.10
N LEU A 277 23.93 7.94 3.90
CA LEU A 277 24.02 7.88 5.36
C LEU A 277 24.56 6.50 5.76
N ARG A 278 25.33 6.40 6.83
CA ARG A 278 25.93 5.12 7.25
C ARG A 278 25.73 4.83 8.73
N ALA A 279 25.44 3.58 9.05
CA ALA A 279 25.42 3.12 10.43
C ALA A 279 26.86 2.86 10.97
N PRO A 280 27.11 2.99 12.28
CA PRO A 280 28.38 2.64 12.92
C PRO A 280 28.62 1.14 12.98
N ALA A 281 29.88 0.71 12.85
CA ALA A 281 30.27 -0.71 12.77
C ALA A 281 29.95 -1.57 14.02
N SER A 282 29.68 -0.93 15.15
CA SER A 282 29.29 -1.55 16.43
C SER A 282 27.80 -1.33 16.72
N THR A 283 27.24 -2.13 17.64
CA THR A 283 25.87 -1.93 18.13
C THR A 283 25.69 -0.49 18.59
N SER A 284 24.66 0.17 18.07
CA SER A 284 24.49 1.62 18.17
C SER A 284 23.04 2.02 17.89
N THR A 285 22.58 3.06 18.58
CA THR A 285 21.26 3.68 18.35
C THR A 285 21.47 5.04 17.71
N PHE A 286 20.68 5.38 16.71
CA PHE A 286 20.60 6.74 16.18
C PHE A 286 19.96 7.65 17.24
N ALA A 287 20.66 8.71 17.63
CA ALA A 287 20.24 9.60 18.71
C ALA A 287 19.33 10.76 18.24
N GLY A 288 18.89 10.75 16.99
CA GLY A 288 17.93 11.72 16.46
C GLY A 288 16.49 11.30 16.78
N GLY A 289 15.56 12.25 16.76
CA GLY A 289 14.14 11.99 17.03
C GLY A 289 13.50 11.19 15.90
N LEU A 290 13.46 11.78 14.71
CA LEU A 290 13.02 11.13 13.48
C LEU A 290 14.18 11.07 12.48
N LEU A 291 14.45 9.90 11.92
CA LEU A 291 15.23 9.80 10.68
C LEU A 291 14.27 9.75 9.49
N VAL A 292 14.56 10.46 8.41
CA VAL A 292 13.81 10.41 7.15
C VAL A 292 14.73 9.94 6.02
N LEU A 293 14.31 8.93 5.26
CA LEU A 293 14.96 8.48 4.03
C LEU A 293 14.03 8.75 2.84
N GLY A 294 14.54 9.34 1.75
CA GLY A 294 13.69 9.73 0.62
C GLY A 294 14.41 9.80 -0.73
N GLY A 295 13.62 10.00 -1.78
CA GLY A 295 14.12 10.13 -3.14
C GLY A 295 14.87 8.87 -3.60
N THR A 296 16.13 9.03 -3.99
CA THR A 296 17.05 7.93 -4.33
C THR A 296 18.20 7.75 -3.33
N ALA A 297 18.12 8.42 -2.16
CA ALA A 297 19.19 8.43 -1.18
C ALA A 297 19.33 7.08 -0.46
N GLN A 298 20.46 6.86 0.24
CA GLN A 298 20.78 5.54 0.78
C GLN A 298 21.12 5.58 2.27
N LEU A 299 20.60 4.62 3.04
CA LEU A 299 21.08 4.26 4.38
C LEU A 299 21.89 2.96 4.27
N THR A 300 23.20 3.03 4.44
CA THR A 300 24.11 1.88 4.37
C THR A 300 24.46 1.36 5.75
N LEU A 301 24.01 0.15 6.07
CA LEU A 301 24.35 -0.53 7.32
C LEU A 301 25.83 -0.91 7.36
N LYS A 302 26.47 -0.80 8.53
CA LYS A 302 27.78 -1.39 8.81
C LYS A 302 27.68 -2.12 10.14
N THR A 303 27.94 -3.41 10.16
CA THR A 303 27.95 -4.19 11.41
C THR A 303 29.05 -5.25 11.34
N GLY A 304 29.68 -5.50 12.47
CA GLY A 304 30.38 -6.77 12.73
C GLY A 304 29.38 -7.90 13.02
N SER A 305 29.89 -9.13 13.20
CA SER A 305 29.05 -10.29 13.53
C SER A 305 28.24 -10.07 14.81
N ALA A 306 26.91 -10.08 14.69
CA ALA A 306 25.93 -9.79 15.75
C ALA A 306 25.93 -8.35 16.30
N ALA A 307 26.45 -7.36 15.56
CA ALA A 307 26.21 -5.95 15.90
C ALA A 307 24.88 -5.45 15.31
N THR A 308 24.16 -4.60 16.05
CA THR A 308 22.80 -4.11 15.68
C THR A 308 22.74 -2.59 15.64
N SER A 309 22.31 -2.04 14.51
CA SER A 309 21.95 -0.63 14.36
C SER A 309 20.49 -0.46 14.81
N THR A 310 20.17 0.61 15.54
CA THR A 310 18.80 0.89 16.02
C THR A 310 18.37 2.31 15.64
N ILE A 311 17.14 2.51 15.18
CA ILE A 311 16.55 3.83 14.90
C ILE A 311 15.26 3.95 15.72
N PRO A 312 15.09 4.96 16.59
CA PRO A 312 13.89 5.09 17.43
C PRO A 312 12.61 5.27 16.61
N ASN A 313 12.58 6.30 15.75
CA ASN A 313 11.48 6.57 14.83
C ASN A 313 12.06 6.79 13.43
N PHE A 314 11.45 6.18 12.42
CA PHE A 314 11.93 6.22 11.04
C PHE A 314 10.75 6.51 10.10
N LEU A 315 10.93 7.43 9.15
CA LEU A 315 10.03 7.66 8.03
C LEU A 315 10.80 7.35 6.75
N SER A 316 10.16 6.64 5.83
CA SER A 316 10.74 6.43 4.50
C SER A 316 9.75 6.75 3.38
N THR A 317 10.07 7.78 2.61
CA THR A 317 9.34 8.22 1.41
C THR A 317 10.04 7.76 0.13
N GLY A 318 11.03 6.88 0.26
CA GLY A 318 11.84 6.35 -0.84
C GLY A 318 13.25 5.96 -0.42
N GLY A 319 14.16 5.93 -1.38
CA GLY A 319 15.56 5.61 -1.16
C GLY A 319 15.86 4.12 -0.98
N THR A 320 16.98 3.81 -0.34
CA THR A 320 17.46 2.42 -0.17
C THR A 320 18.14 2.16 1.17
N ILE A 321 17.68 1.16 1.91
CA ILE A 321 18.36 0.54 3.05
C ILE A 321 19.32 -0.53 2.49
N ALA A 322 20.61 -0.23 2.43
CA ALA A 322 21.64 -1.07 1.81
C ALA A 322 22.52 -1.79 2.83
N GLN A 323 22.88 -3.04 2.50
CA GLN A 323 23.89 -3.82 3.20
C GLN A 323 25.30 -3.33 2.81
N GLY A 324 26.19 -3.12 3.79
CA GLY A 324 27.47 -2.46 3.60
C GLY A 324 28.61 -3.33 3.03
N VAL A 325 29.74 -3.41 3.74
CA VAL A 325 30.95 -4.10 3.25
C VAL A 325 31.19 -5.49 3.89
N ALA A 326 30.41 -5.87 4.91
CA ALA A 326 30.58 -7.14 5.61
C ALA A 326 29.96 -8.33 4.84
N SER A 327 30.41 -9.56 5.15
CA SER A 327 29.94 -10.80 4.51
C SER A 327 28.95 -11.57 5.40
N ILE A 328 27.99 -10.85 5.99
CA ILE A 328 27.05 -11.35 7.00
C ILE A 328 25.69 -10.66 6.88
N THR A 329 24.68 -11.20 7.56
CA THR A 329 23.45 -10.49 7.90
C THR A 329 23.74 -9.31 8.84
N GLN A 330 23.19 -8.14 8.53
CA GLN A 330 23.34 -6.91 9.31
C GLN A 330 22.01 -6.54 9.95
N HIS A 331 21.99 -6.27 11.25
CA HIS A 331 20.75 -6.09 12.00
C HIS A 331 20.39 -4.61 12.09
N LEU A 332 19.14 -4.29 11.73
CA LEU A 332 18.51 -2.99 11.89
C LEU A 332 17.24 -3.18 12.73
N ASN A 333 17.22 -2.59 13.92
CA ASN A 333 16.02 -2.47 14.74
C ASN A 333 15.40 -1.09 14.50
N VAL A 334 14.08 -1.03 14.41
CA VAL A 334 13.30 0.22 14.39
C VAL A 334 12.26 0.17 15.50
N GLY A 335 12.02 1.29 16.18
CA GLY A 335 10.89 1.45 17.07
C GLY A 335 9.63 1.61 16.23
N ASP A 336 9.29 2.86 15.93
CA ASP A 336 8.19 3.23 15.04
C ASP A 336 8.70 3.43 13.60
N TYR A 337 8.01 2.87 12.60
CA TYR A 337 8.38 2.96 11.19
C TYR A 337 7.18 3.30 10.31
N GLU A 338 7.21 4.50 9.74
CA GLU A 338 6.26 5.00 8.74
C GLU A 338 6.84 4.80 7.31
N VAL A 339 6.00 4.32 6.39
CA VAL A 339 6.36 4.16 4.97
C VAL A 339 5.36 4.93 4.10
N ASP A 340 5.84 5.96 3.42
CA ASP A 340 5.08 6.95 2.62
C ASP A 340 5.73 7.08 1.22
N GLY A 341 6.04 5.94 0.62
CA GLY A 341 6.72 5.82 -0.68
C GLY A 341 7.49 4.51 -0.84
N THR A 342 8.01 4.25 -2.04
CA THR A 342 8.70 2.97 -2.36
C THR A 342 10.13 2.95 -1.84
N THR A 343 10.34 2.34 -0.68
CA THR A 343 11.65 2.24 -0.01
C THR A 343 12.29 0.88 -0.28
N SER A 344 13.50 0.88 -0.83
CA SER A 344 14.17 -0.37 -1.24
C SER A 344 15.03 -0.97 -0.12
N LEU A 345 14.99 -2.29 0.08
CA LEU A 345 16.00 -3.03 0.87
C LEU A 345 16.96 -3.73 -0.10
N SER A 346 18.27 -3.56 0.07
CA SER A 346 19.26 -4.08 -0.89
C SER A 346 20.45 -4.78 -0.24
N ALA A 347 20.74 -6.02 -0.69
CA ALA A 347 21.86 -6.82 -0.21
C ALA A 347 22.47 -7.70 -1.31
N GLY A 348 23.80 -7.74 -1.39
CA GLY A 348 24.53 -8.61 -2.33
C GLY A 348 24.46 -10.10 -1.96
N SER A 349 24.88 -10.97 -2.87
CA SER A 349 24.94 -12.42 -2.61
C SER A 349 25.85 -12.77 -1.43
N GLY A 350 25.47 -13.78 -0.63
CA GLY A 350 26.19 -14.23 0.56
C GLY A 350 26.16 -13.25 1.75
N ARG A 351 25.20 -12.31 1.77
CA ARG A 351 25.03 -11.25 2.77
C ARG A 351 23.57 -11.14 3.18
N GLY A 352 23.24 -10.25 4.12
CA GLY A 352 21.83 -10.01 4.44
C GLY A 352 21.52 -8.77 5.27
N ILE A 353 20.23 -8.53 5.46
CA ILE A 353 19.66 -7.53 6.38
C ILE A 353 18.65 -8.25 7.28
N ALA A 354 18.65 -7.97 8.57
CA ALA A 354 17.58 -8.36 9.49
C ALA A 354 16.90 -7.09 10.01
N LEU A 355 15.71 -6.79 9.50
CA LEU A 355 14.89 -5.65 9.91
C LEU A 355 13.86 -6.14 10.95
N ALA A 356 14.01 -5.66 12.18
CA ALA A 356 13.03 -5.83 13.24
C ALA A 356 12.34 -4.49 13.51
N VAL A 357 11.02 -4.46 13.58
CA VAL A 357 10.22 -3.22 13.80
C VAL A 357 9.29 -3.44 14.99
N THR A 358 9.10 -2.41 15.82
CA THR A 358 8.14 -2.48 16.93
C THR A 358 6.73 -2.16 16.44
N THR A 359 6.56 -1.04 15.74
CA THR A 359 5.31 -0.63 15.08
C THR A 359 5.61 -0.25 13.64
N LEU A 360 4.92 -0.87 12.67
CA LEU A 360 5.00 -0.52 11.25
C LEU A 360 3.65 0.04 10.79
N HIS A 361 3.66 1.17 10.06
CA HIS A 361 2.44 1.80 9.54
C HIS A 361 2.69 2.58 8.23
N GLY A 362 1.60 3.00 7.58
CA GLY A 362 1.63 3.69 6.28
C GLY A 362 1.27 2.80 5.08
N ASP A 363 1.13 3.41 3.91
CA ASP A 363 0.68 2.78 2.66
C ASP A 363 1.79 2.60 1.59
N GLY A 364 3.03 2.99 1.90
CA GLY A 364 4.19 2.89 1.01
C GLY A 364 4.82 1.49 0.88
N ASP A 365 5.34 1.20 -0.32
CA ASP A 365 5.96 -0.08 -0.68
C ASP A 365 7.35 -0.32 -0.05
N LEU A 366 7.58 -1.52 0.51
CA LEU A 366 8.90 -2.02 0.91
C LEU A 366 9.47 -3.00 -0.14
N SER A 367 10.39 -2.51 -0.98
CA SER A 367 10.91 -3.23 -2.16
C SER A 367 12.25 -3.96 -1.89
N VAL A 368 12.21 -5.27 -1.67
CA VAL A 368 13.37 -6.11 -1.32
C VAL A 368 14.09 -6.64 -2.56
N SER A 369 15.39 -6.38 -2.72
CA SER A 369 16.13 -6.67 -3.95
C SER A 369 17.61 -7.06 -3.76
N GLY A 370 18.16 -7.83 -4.70
CA GLY A 370 19.58 -8.20 -4.75
C GLY A 370 19.78 -9.72 -4.71
N GLY A 371 20.88 -10.16 -4.07
CA GLY A 371 21.22 -11.58 -3.93
C GLY A 371 21.30 -12.08 -2.48
N GLY A 372 21.09 -11.20 -1.51
CA GLY A 372 21.23 -11.51 -0.09
C GLY A 372 19.95 -12.01 0.58
N THR A 373 20.05 -12.27 1.89
CA THR A 373 18.96 -12.76 2.73
C THR A 373 18.38 -11.64 3.60
N PHE A 374 17.07 -11.45 3.59
CA PHE A 374 16.35 -10.38 4.26
C PHE A 374 15.41 -11.00 5.30
N SER A 375 15.67 -10.81 6.60
CA SER A 375 14.72 -11.24 7.63
C SER A 375 13.86 -10.06 8.06
N LEU A 376 12.54 -10.21 8.01
CA LEU A 376 11.57 -9.22 8.47
C LEU A 376 10.86 -9.75 9.72
N SER A 377 10.67 -8.91 10.72
CA SER A 377 9.93 -9.24 11.94
C SER A 377 9.27 -7.98 12.51
N PHE A 378 7.96 -7.95 12.59
CA PHE A 378 7.20 -6.81 13.11
C PHE A 378 6.43 -7.26 14.36
N ASN A 379 6.44 -6.47 15.44
CA ASN A 379 5.66 -6.79 16.64
C ASN A 379 4.20 -6.34 16.47
N ASP A 380 3.99 -5.15 15.91
CA ASP A 380 2.73 -4.66 15.38
C ASP A 380 2.92 -4.10 13.97
N ALA A 381 1.92 -4.33 13.13
CA ALA A 381 1.79 -3.80 11.77
C ALA A 381 0.31 -3.80 11.32
N SER A 382 -0.62 -3.62 12.27
CA SER A 382 -2.06 -3.55 11.98
C SER A 382 -2.44 -2.38 11.08
N ASP A 383 -1.63 -1.32 11.10
CA ASP A 383 -1.90 -0.05 10.43
C ASP A 383 -0.96 0.17 9.21
N TYR A 384 -0.29 -0.90 8.75
CA TYR A 384 0.52 -0.91 7.52
C TYR A 384 -0.23 -1.59 6.37
N THR A 385 -0.49 -0.84 5.31
CA THR A 385 -1.25 -1.25 4.11
C THR A 385 -0.43 -1.30 2.82
N GLY A 386 0.84 -0.86 2.83
CA GLY A 386 1.71 -0.84 1.65
C GLY A 386 2.24 -2.22 1.20
N THR A 387 2.77 -2.32 -0.03
CA THR A 387 3.22 -3.61 -0.57
C THR A 387 4.60 -3.99 -0.06
N ILE A 388 4.76 -5.17 0.51
CA ILE A 388 6.08 -5.82 0.64
C ILE A 388 6.41 -6.51 -0.68
N ARG A 389 7.35 -5.97 -1.46
CA ARG A 389 7.67 -6.45 -2.82
C ARG A 389 9.06 -7.07 -2.88
N LEU A 390 9.14 -8.39 -2.81
CA LEU A 390 10.37 -9.16 -2.97
C LEU A 390 10.71 -9.35 -4.45
N VAL A 391 11.51 -8.43 -4.99
CA VAL A 391 12.00 -8.42 -6.38
C VAL A 391 13.09 -9.47 -6.60
N SER A 392 14.01 -9.65 -5.64
CA SER A 392 15.13 -10.61 -5.74
C SER A 392 15.84 -10.82 -4.40
N GLY A 393 16.58 -11.92 -4.27
CA GLY A 393 17.22 -12.35 -3.01
C GLY A 393 16.34 -13.30 -2.22
N THR A 394 16.63 -13.51 -0.93
CA THR A 394 15.93 -14.48 -0.07
C THR A 394 15.19 -13.80 1.08
N LEU A 395 13.86 -13.75 1.09
CA LEU A 395 13.08 -13.34 2.27
C LEU A 395 13.10 -14.47 3.31
N SER A 396 13.43 -14.17 4.57
CA SER A 396 13.66 -15.14 5.64
C SER A 396 12.70 -14.89 6.80
N VAL A 397 11.63 -15.66 6.85
CA VAL A 397 10.53 -15.50 7.81
C VAL A 397 10.76 -16.46 8.98
N GLN A 398 11.39 -15.96 10.04
CA GLN A 398 11.78 -16.73 11.23
C GLN A 398 10.80 -16.57 12.41
N SER A 399 9.94 -15.56 12.33
CA SER A 399 8.83 -15.22 13.21
C SER A 399 7.57 -15.04 12.34
N PRO A 400 6.35 -15.14 12.91
CA PRO A 400 5.14 -14.80 12.16
C PRO A 400 5.22 -13.37 11.59
N LEU A 401 4.95 -13.23 10.29
CA LEU A 401 4.94 -11.94 9.60
C LEU A 401 3.49 -11.59 9.29
N ALA A 402 2.95 -10.52 9.86
CA ALA A 402 1.56 -10.10 9.63
C ALA A 402 1.51 -8.63 9.22
N THR A 403 0.71 -8.30 8.20
CA THR A 403 0.45 -6.93 7.72
C THR A 403 -0.96 -6.83 7.13
N GLN A 404 -1.55 -5.63 7.09
CA GLN A 404 -2.75 -5.37 6.28
C GLN A 404 -2.41 -5.03 4.82
N GLY A 405 -1.13 -4.82 4.51
CA GLY A 405 -0.61 -4.63 3.17
C GLY A 405 -0.25 -5.94 2.46
N PRO A 406 -0.26 -5.95 1.11
CA PRO A 406 -0.01 -7.13 0.30
C PRO A 406 1.46 -7.55 0.26
N LEU A 407 1.72 -8.85 0.03
CA LEU A 407 3.05 -9.38 -0.26
C LEU A 407 3.14 -9.78 -1.74
N VAL A 408 4.21 -9.37 -2.42
CA VAL A 408 4.50 -9.72 -3.82
C VAL A 408 5.88 -10.36 -3.90
N ILE A 409 5.96 -11.57 -4.44
CA ILE A 409 7.22 -12.31 -4.65
C ILE A 409 7.46 -12.44 -6.16
N SER A 410 8.53 -11.85 -6.66
CA SER A 410 8.91 -11.89 -8.08
C SER A 410 9.67 -13.17 -8.46
N THR A 411 9.59 -13.53 -9.74
CA THR A 411 10.29 -14.68 -10.32
C THR A 411 11.81 -14.56 -10.14
N GLY A 412 12.43 -15.58 -9.54
CA GLY A 412 13.88 -15.60 -9.27
C GLY A 412 14.30 -15.04 -7.90
N ALA A 413 13.36 -14.48 -7.12
CA ALA A 413 13.52 -14.37 -5.68
C ALA A 413 13.42 -15.75 -4.98
N GLN A 414 13.62 -15.79 -3.66
CA GLN A 414 13.49 -16.97 -2.82
C GLN A 414 12.84 -16.60 -1.48
N VAL A 415 12.15 -17.54 -0.84
CA VAL A 415 11.68 -17.39 0.54
C VAL A 415 12.08 -18.58 1.40
N ALA A 416 12.89 -18.32 2.43
CA ALA A 416 13.21 -19.23 3.52
C ALA A 416 12.13 -19.09 4.60
N LEU A 417 11.05 -19.84 4.44
CA LEU A 417 9.78 -19.64 5.15
C LEU A 417 9.67 -20.61 6.35
N ASN A 418 10.10 -20.20 7.55
CA ASN A 418 10.10 -21.05 8.75
C ASN A 418 8.90 -20.80 9.71
N GLN A 419 8.11 -19.75 9.47
CA GLN A 419 6.91 -19.35 10.22
C GLN A 419 5.85 -18.78 9.25
N PRO A 420 4.56 -18.68 9.64
CA PRO A 420 3.52 -18.20 8.73
C PRO A 420 3.61 -16.69 8.43
N VAL A 421 3.20 -16.34 7.22
CA VAL A 421 2.86 -14.98 6.76
C VAL A 421 1.34 -14.80 6.80
N TYR A 422 0.85 -13.63 7.19
CA TYR A 422 -0.57 -13.25 7.16
C TYR A 422 -0.68 -11.93 6.39
N VAL A 423 -1.38 -11.95 5.26
CA VAL A 423 -1.56 -10.80 4.36
C VAL A 423 -2.95 -10.76 3.78
N THR A 424 -3.38 -9.55 3.40
CA THR A 424 -4.61 -9.26 2.67
C THR A 424 -4.58 -9.83 1.25
N ASP A 425 -3.47 -9.67 0.54
CA ASP A 425 -3.24 -10.33 -0.75
C ASP A 425 -1.81 -10.86 -0.85
N LEU A 426 -1.64 -11.96 -1.59
CA LEU A 426 -0.34 -12.53 -1.89
C LEU A 426 -0.18 -12.80 -3.40
N THR A 427 0.76 -12.14 -4.05
CA THR A 427 1.13 -12.42 -5.44
C THR A 427 2.46 -13.15 -5.51
N VAL A 428 2.51 -14.29 -6.20
CA VAL A 428 3.72 -15.13 -6.29
C VAL A 428 4.04 -15.45 -7.74
N ALA A 429 5.22 -15.03 -8.21
CA ALA A 429 5.70 -15.16 -9.58
C ALA A 429 4.70 -14.64 -10.65
N GLY A 430 3.86 -13.66 -10.31
CA GLY A 430 2.78 -13.19 -11.18
C GLY A 430 1.49 -14.03 -11.10
N THR A 431 1.22 -14.68 -9.97
CA THR A 431 -0.08 -15.32 -9.68
C THR A 431 -0.63 -14.75 -8.38
N ALA A 432 -1.81 -14.12 -8.40
CA ALA A 432 -2.50 -13.66 -7.20
C ALA A 432 -3.13 -14.84 -6.43
N LEU A 433 -3.14 -14.74 -5.10
CA LEU A 433 -3.64 -15.74 -4.16
C LEU A 433 -4.42 -15.04 -3.05
N SER A 434 -5.56 -15.62 -2.65
CA SER A 434 -6.57 -15.00 -1.78
C SER A 434 -6.07 -14.62 -0.38
N ALA A 435 -6.70 -13.63 0.26
CA ALA A 435 -6.48 -13.26 1.66
C ALA A 435 -6.37 -14.48 2.60
N GLY A 436 -5.30 -14.56 3.40
CA GLY A 436 -5.09 -15.72 4.25
C GLY A 436 -3.72 -15.88 4.92
N ALA A 437 -3.53 -17.07 5.49
CA ALA A 437 -2.34 -17.46 6.24
C ALA A 437 -1.46 -18.43 5.44
N TYR A 438 -0.19 -18.08 5.25
CA TYR A 438 0.75 -18.73 4.33
C TYR A 438 1.99 -19.24 5.06
N SER A 439 2.10 -20.55 5.25
CA SER A 439 3.20 -21.21 6.00
C SER A 439 4.23 -21.85 5.07
N TYR A 440 5.13 -22.73 5.56
CA TYR A 440 5.81 -23.71 4.69
C TYR A 440 4.81 -24.77 4.13
N SER A 441 3.56 -24.38 3.79
CA SER A 441 2.48 -25.28 3.34
C SER A 441 1.51 -24.76 2.24
N SER A 442 1.63 -23.55 1.68
CA SER A 442 0.76 -23.03 0.58
C SER A 442 1.03 -23.27 -0.95
N LEU A 443 1.80 -22.63 -1.88
CA LEU A 443 3.19 -22.12 -2.19
C LEU A 443 4.29 -23.04 -2.83
N ASN A 444 5.25 -23.67 -2.14
CA ASN A 444 6.36 -24.50 -2.72
C ASN A 444 5.94 -25.57 -3.76
N GLY A 445 4.82 -26.29 -3.60
CA GLY A 445 4.34 -27.26 -4.59
C GLY A 445 3.65 -26.61 -5.79
N SER A 446 3.49 -25.29 -5.74
CA SER A 446 3.21 -24.38 -6.84
C SER A 446 4.51 -23.78 -7.42
N TYR A 447 5.45 -23.43 -6.54
CA TYR A 447 6.51 -22.43 -6.76
C TYR A 447 7.89 -22.87 -6.22
N ALA A 448 8.25 -24.16 -6.26
CA ALA A 448 9.41 -24.71 -5.54
C ALA A 448 10.74 -24.01 -5.81
N ALA A 449 10.92 -23.48 -7.02
CA ALA A 449 12.12 -22.74 -7.44
C ALA A 449 12.38 -21.48 -6.60
N ILE A 450 11.37 -20.95 -5.89
CA ILE A 450 11.43 -19.73 -5.09
C ILE A 450 11.12 -19.96 -3.59
N PHE A 451 11.16 -21.20 -3.09
CA PHE A 451 11.06 -21.52 -1.65
C PHE A 451 12.22 -22.43 -1.21
N SER A 452 12.85 -22.13 -0.07
CA SER A 452 13.99 -22.90 0.46
C SER A 452 13.72 -23.40 1.89
N SER A 453 14.02 -24.67 2.15
CA SER A 453 13.71 -25.35 3.42
C SER A 453 14.86 -25.33 4.43
N GLY A 454 14.49 -25.12 5.70
CA GLY A 454 15.31 -25.56 6.84
C GLY A 454 15.14 -27.06 7.12
N SER A 455 16.09 -27.66 7.85
CA SER A 455 16.20 -29.11 8.05
C SER A 455 15.21 -29.73 9.05
N SER A 456 13.95 -29.28 9.10
CA SER A 456 12.91 -29.79 10.02
C SER A 456 11.50 -29.72 9.41
N SER A 457 10.66 -30.71 9.73
CA SER A 457 9.36 -30.95 9.07
C SER A 457 8.35 -29.80 9.26
N GLY A 458 7.67 -29.39 8.18
CA GLY A 458 6.76 -28.23 8.17
C GLY A 458 5.65 -28.22 7.11
N ALA A 459 5.30 -29.38 6.53
CA ALA A 459 4.22 -29.60 5.54
C ALA A 459 4.49 -29.12 4.08
N ILE A 460 3.45 -29.18 3.24
CA ILE A 460 3.50 -29.23 1.76
C ILE A 460 2.37 -28.39 1.16
N TYR A 461 2.67 -27.84 -0.01
CA TYR A 461 2.06 -26.73 -0.72
C TYR A 461 1.55 -27.18 -2.14
N VAL A 462 0.76 -26.39 -2.91
CA VAL A 462 0.06 -26.81 -4.16
C VAL A 462 -0.04 -25.73 -5.27
N GLY A 463 0.37 -26.10 -6.50
CA GLY A 463 -0.06 -25.62 -7.85
C GLY A 463 -0.48 -24.17 -8.11
N SER A 464 0.22 -23.48 -9.02
CA SER A 464 -0.42 -22.43 -9.83
C SER A 464 -1.29 -23.11 -10.88
N ALA A 465 -2.24 -22.39 -11.47
CA ALA A 465 -2.65 -22.77 -12.81
C ALA A 465 -1.42 -22.71 -13.73
N ALA A 466 -1.28 -23.67 -14.64
CA ALA A 466 -0.47 -23.41 -15.82
C ALA A 466 -1.05 -22.19 -16.54
N ALA A 467 -0.20 -21.36 -17.12
CA ALA A 467 -0.66 -20.48 -18.18
C ALA A 467 -1.34 -21.35 -19.25
N ALA A 468 -2.50 -20.91 -19.74
CA ALA A 468 -3.22 -21.51 -20.86
C ALA A 468 -2.21 -21.85 -21.97
N PRO A 469 -1.91 -23.14 -22.24
CA PRO A 469 -0.91 -23.52 -23.23
C PRO A 469 -1.15 -22.75 -24.53
N ARG A 470 -0.19 -21.91 -24.92
CA ARG A 470 -0.40 -20.98 -26.03
C ARG A 470 -0.57 -21.76 -27.32
N MET A 471 -1.81 -21.82 -27.82
CA MET A 471 -2.19 -22.64 -28.97
C MET A 471 -2.82 -21.79 -30.07
N GLY A 472 -2.48 -22.13 -31.31
CA GLY A 472 -3.16 -21.71 -32.52
C GLY A 472 -4.33 -22.61 -32.86
N GLY A 473 -5.39 -22.02 -33.39
CA GLY A 473 -6.63 -22.73 -33.66
C GLY A 473 -7.55 -22.09 -34.68
N VAL A 474 -8.76 -22.66 -34.78
CA VAL A 474 -9.83 -22.21 -35.67
C VAL A 474 -11.20 -22.34 -35.00
N ASN A 475 -12.12 -21.44 -35.31
CA ASN A 475 -13.54 -21.57 -35.00
C ASN A 475 -14.19 -22.51 -36.04
N LEU A 476 -14.82 -23.60 -35.61
CA LEU A 476 -15.55 -24.53 -36.49
C LEU A 476 -17.06 -24.25 -36.45
N SER A 477 -17.41 -23.05 -36.91
CA SER A 477 -18.78 -22.51 -37.03
C SER A 477 -19.66 -23.40 -37.92
N CYS A 478 -20.83 -23.81 -37.39
CA CYS A 478 -21.96 -24.45 -38.10
C CYS A 478 -23.12 -24.93 -37.20
N ALA A 479 -22.90 -25.12 -35.89
CA ALA A 479 -23.87 -25.66 -34.94
C ALA A 479 -24.76 -24.60 -34.29
N GLU A 480 -24.35 -23.34 -34.39
CA GLU A 480 -25.06 -22.12 -34.03
C GLU A 480 -25.98 -21.59 -35.16
N TRP A 481 -25.85 -22.10 -36.39
CA TRP A 481 -26.54 -21.55 -37.56
C TRP A 481 -28.06 -21.75 -37.57
N GLY A 482 -28.77 -20.90 -38.34
CA GLY A 482 -30.18 -21.11 -38.67
C GLY A 482 -31.16 -20.85 -37.52
N PRO A 483 -32.48 -20.97 -37.76
CA PRO A 483 -33.51 -20.61 -36.80
C PRO A 483 -33.55 -21.54 -35.57
N LEU A 484 -34.12 -21.04 -34.47
CA LEU A 484 -34.39 -21.81 -33.26
C LEU A 484 -35.73 -22.56 -33.33
N PRO A 485 -35.84 -23.79 -32.77
CA PRO A 485 -34.73 -24.66 -32.35
C PRO A 485 -33.96 -25.24 -33.55
N GLY A 486 -34.58 -25.24 -34.74
CA GLY A 486 -33.97 -25.68 -35.99
C GLY A 486 -33.94 -27.20 -36.20
N VAL A 487 -33.54 -27.62 -37.40
CA VAL A 487 -33.41 -29.02 -37.80
C VAL A 487 -31.95 -29.33 -38.15
N TYR A 488 -31.34 -30.21 -37.35
CA TYR A 488 -29.99 -30.75 -37.58
C TYR A 488 -29.90 -31.45 -38.95
N GLY A 489 -28.80 -31.22 -39.67
CA GLY A 489 -28.58 -31.73 -41.03
C GLY A 489 -29.40 -31.02 -42.10
N THR A 490 -29.92 -29.82 -41.83
CA THR A 490 -30.66 -29.00 -42.80
C THR A 490 -30.54 -27.49 -42.53
N GLN A 491 -30.60 -27.08 -41.26
CA GLN A 491 -30.53 -25.67 -40.85
C GLN A 491 -29.29 -25.34 -40.00
N TYR A 492 -28.75 -26.35 -39.32
CA TYR A 492 -27.43 -26.38 -38.71
C TYR A 492 -26.81 -27.77 -38.91
N THR A 493 -25.52 -27.89 -38.72
CA THR A 493 -24.79 -29.17 -38.66
C THR A 493 -23.78 -29.11 -37.53
N TYR A 494 -23.00 -30.17 -37.32
CA TYR A 494 -21.77 -30.12 -36.53
C TYR A 494 -20.58 -30.41 -37.45
N PRO A 495 -19.34 -30.06 -37.06
CA PRO A 495 -18.14 -30.43 -37.81
C PRO A 495 -17.95 -31.95 -37.83
N THR A 496 -17.30 -32.45 -38.87
CA THR A 496 -16.98 -33.87 -39.08
C THR A 496 -15.55 -34.18 -38.66
N SER A 497 -15.22 -35.47 -38.59
CA SER A 497 -13.84 -35.92 -38.37
C SER A 497 -12.84 -35.38 -39.41
N ALA A 498 -13.27 -35.07 -40.63
CA ALA A 498 -12.36 -34.67 -41.72
C ALA A 498 -11.77 -33.26 -41.49
N GLU A 499 -12.56 -32.33 -40.97
CA GLU A 499 -12.10 -31.00 -40.58
C GLU A 499 -11.05 -31.11 -39.45
N PHE A 500 -11.29 -31.94 -38.44
CA PHE A 500 -10.31 -32.23 -37.38
C PHE A 500 -9.01 -32.85 -37.93
N ASP A 501 -9.09 -33.76 -38.89
CA ASP A 501 -7.91 -34.33 -39.58
C ASP A 501 -7.13 -33.25 -40.37
N TYR A 502 -7.83 -32.34 -41.04
CA TYR A 502 -7.20 -31.24 -41.79
C TYR A 502 -6.51 -30.23 -40.86
N TYR A 503 -7.19 -29.69 -39.86
CA TYR A 503 -6.64 -28.65 -38.98
C TYR A 503 -5.51 -29.19 -38.08
N HIS A 504 -5.63 -30.43 -37.57
CA HIS A 504 -4.50 -31.13 -36.94
C HIS A 504 -3.32 -31.31 -37.90
N GLY A 505 -3.59 -31.64 -39.17
CA GLY A 505 -2.57 -31.71 -40.24
C GLY A 505 -1.90 -30.37 -40.56
N LYS A 506 -2.45 -29.24 -40.13
CA LYS A 506 -1.83 -27.89 -40.17
C LYS A 506 -1.10 -27.50 -38.88
N GLY A 507 -1.13 -28.35 -37.85
CA GLY A 507 -0.61 -28.04 -36.52
C GLY A 507 -1.52 -27.16 -35.66
N LEU A 508 -2.72 -26.83 -36.15
CA LEU A 508 -3.71 -26.01 -35.44
C LEU A 508 -4.51 -26.92 -34.50
N ASN A 509 -4.06 -26.98 -33.24
CA ASN A 509 -4.49 -27.98 -32.27
C ASN A 509 -5.61 -27.51 -31.32
N LEU A 510 -6.00 -26.23 -31.39
CA LEU A 510 -7.14 -25.68 -30.65
C LEU A 510 -8.34 -25.47 -31.58
N ILE A 511 -9.53 -25.85 -31.12
CA ILE A 511 -10.80 -25.62 -31.81
C ILE A 511 -11.72 -24.82 -30.89
N ARG A 512 -12.35 -23.75 -31.38
CA ARG A 512 -13.53 -23.14 -30.73
C ARG A 512 -14.78 -23.65 -31.43
N LEU A 513 -15.74 -24.16 -30.66
CA LEU A 513 -16.98 -24.75 -31.15
C LEU A 513 -18.19 -23.94 -30.65
N PRO A 514 -18.72 -23.03 -31.48
CA PRO A 514 -19.99 -22.36 -31.23
C PRO A 514 -21.16 -23.33 -31.08
N PHE A 515 -22.01 -23.14 -30.08
CA PHE A 515 -23.30 -23.82 -29.92
C PHE A 515 -24.35 -22.87 -29.29
N LEU A 516 -25.65 -23.16 -29.44
CA LEU A 516 -26.71 -22.34 -28.84
C LEU A 516 -27.31 -22.94 -27.56
N TRP A 517 -27.45 -22.10 -26.54
CA TRP A 517 -28.12 -22.42 -25.27
C TRP A 517 -29.55 -22.94 -25.52
N GLU A 518 -30.33 -22.34 -26.41
CA GLU A 518 -31.70 -22.77 -26.71
C GLU A 518 -31.80 -24.14 -27.37
N ARG A 519 -30.70 -24.65 -27.97
CA ARG A 519 -30.63 -26.02 -28.50
C ARG A 519 -30.24 -27.01 -27.41
N LEU A 520 -29.24 -26.65 -26.60
CA LEU A 520 -28.68 -27.50 -25.55
C LEU A 520 -29.53 -27.55 -24.27
N GLN A 521 -30.25 -26.49 -23.92
CA GLN A 521 -31.24 -26.44 -22.84
C GLN A 521 -32.50 -25.66 -23.29
N PRO A 522 -33.44 -26.29 -24.04
CA PRO A 522 -34.62 -25.60 -24.63
C PRO A 522 -35.65 -25.03 -23.63
N THR A 523 -35.43 -25.21 -22.32
CA THR A 523 -36.23 -24.62 -21.23
C THR A 523 -35.29 -24.33 -20.06
N LEU A 524 -35.24 -23.07 -19.61
CA LEU A 524 -34.38 -22.66 -18.49
C LEU A 524 -34.54 -23.56 -17.26
N ASN A 525 -33.42 -23.94 -16.65
CA ASN A 525 -33.32 -24.84 -15.48
C ASN A 525 -33.73 -26.32 -15.72
N ALA A 526 -34.13 -26.69 -16.94
CA ALA A 526 -34.42 -28.09 -17.28
C ALA A 526 -33.13 -28.92 -17.48
N ALA A 527 -33.30 -30.23 -17.71
CA ALA A 527 -32.20 -31.08 -18.17
C ALA A 527 -31.70 -30.63 -19.56
N LEU A 528 -30.42 -30.90 -19.85
CA LEU A 528 -29.86 -30.67 -21.18
C LEU A 528 -30.52 -31.61 -22.21
N ASN A 529 -30.60 -31.16 -23.45
CA ASN A 529 -31.16 -31.91 -24.57
C ASN A 529 -30.21 -33.05 -24.96
N ALA A 530 -30.56 -34.27 -24.56
CA ALA A 530 -29.73 -35.46 -24.80
C ALA A 530 -29.39 -35.73 -26.27
N ALA A 531 -30.20 -35.25 -27.23
CA ALA A 531 -29.92 -35.40 -28.66
C ALA A 531 -28.94 -34.35 -29.20
N GLU A 532 -28.81 -33.20 -28.53
CA GLU A 532 -27.83 -32.15 -28.87
C GLU A 532 -26.51 -32.38 -28.15
N LEU A 533 -26.58 -32.72 -26.86
CA LEU A 533 -25.42 -33.09 -26.04
C LEU A 533 -24.64 -34.26 -26.68
N ALA A 534 -25.32 -35.28 -27.19
CA ALA A 534 -24.68 -36.39 -27.91
C ALA A 534 -23.99 -35.98 -29.23
N ARG A 535 -24.35 -34.84 -29.85
CA ARG A 535 -23.64 -34.28 -31.02
C ARG A 535 -22.38 -33.56 -30.58
N MET A 536 -22.47 -32.74 -29.52
CA MET A 536 -21.29 -32.12 -28.90
C MET A 536 -20.29 -33.18 -28.43
N ASP A 537 -20.74 -34.24 -27.75
CA ASP A 537 -19.92 -35.39 -27.33
C ASP A 537 -19.21 -36.06 -28.51
N THR A 538 -19.88 -36.18 -29.66
CA THR A 538 -19.28 -36.74 -30.88
C THR A 538 -18.13 -35.87 -31.40
N VAL A 539 -18.27 -34.54 -31.33
CA VAL A 539 -17.26 -33.57 -31.79
C VAL A 539 -16.10 -33.44 -30.80
N VAL A 540 -16.38 -33.42 -29.49
CA VAL A 540 -15.35 -33.50 -28.44
C VAL A 540 -14.56 -34.81 -28.57
N GLY A 541 -15.22 -35.91 -28.94
CA GLY A 541 -14.57 -37.18 -29.29
C GLY A 541 -13.60 -37.09 -30.48
N TYR A 542 -13.86 -36.23 -31.48
CA TYR A 542 -12.92 -35.99 -32.58
C TYR A 542 -11.66 -35.24 -32.13
N ALA A 543 -11.78 -34.32 -31.16
CA ALA A 543 -10.63 -33.67 -30.53
C ALA A 543 -9.81 -34.68 -29.70
N HIS A 544 -10.48 -35.44 -28.82
CA HIS A 544 -9.89 -36.46 -27.97
C HIS A 544 -9.06 -37.48 -28.78
N ALA A 545 -9.63 -38.00 -29.88
CA ALA A 545 -8.99 -39.00 -30.73
C ALA A 545 -7.67 -38.54 -31.38
N ARG A 546 -7.38 -37.23 -31.37
CA ARG A 546 -6.17 -36.61 -31.93
C ARG A 546 -5.28 -35.94 -30.88
N GLY A 547 -5.71 -35.89 -29.62
CA GLY A 547 -5.05 -35.12 -28.57
C GLY A 547 -5.18 -33.59 -28.72
N MET A 548 -6.10 -33.14 -29.59
CA MET A 548 -6.44 -31.73 -29.78
C MET A 548 -7.23 -31.20 -28.57
N LYS A 549 -7.39 -29.88 -28.52
CA LYS A 549 -8.14 -29.17 -27.48
C LYS A 549 -9.35 -28.47 -28.07
N ILE A 550 -10.47 -28.50 -27.33
CA ILE A 550 -11.73 -27.89 -27.76
C ILE A 550 -12.31 -26.96 -26.70
N ILE A 551 -12.65 -25.74 -27.12
CA ILE A 551 -13.40 -24.74 -26.37
C ILE A 551 -14.87 -24.88 -26.76
N LEU A 552 -15.74 -24.89 -25.76
CA LEU A 552 -17.19 -24.90 -25.94
C LEU A 552 -17.70 -23.47 -25.75
N ASP A 553 -18.14 -22.84 -26.83
CA ASP A 553 -18.64 -21.46 -26.90
C ASP A 553 -20.17 -21.43 -26.91
N MET A 554 -20.77 -20.76 -25.91
CA MET A 554 -22.20 -20.46 -25.90
C MET A 554 -22.48 -19.19 -26.73
N HIS A 555 -22.80 -19.39 -28.01
CA HIS A 555 -22.78 -18.36 -29.04
C HIS A 555 -24.03 -17.46 -29.05
N ASN A 556 -24.28 -16.79 -27.91
CA ASN A 556 -25.62 -16.32 -27.52
C ASN A 556 -25.77 -14.81 -27.27
N TYR A 557 -24.71 -13.99 -27.37
CA TYR A 557 -24.81 -12.52 -27.30
C TYR A 557 -25.46 -12.00 -26.00
N ASP A 558 -25.08 -12.56 -24.84
CA ASP A 558 -25.69 -12.34 -23.51
C ASP A 558 -27.22 -12.53 -23.47
N ARG A 559 -27.80 -13.34 -24.37
CA ARG A 559 -29.25 -13.44 -24.57
C ARG A 559 -29.76 -14.88 -24.70
N TYR A 560 -30.94 -15.13 -24.14
CA TYR A 560 -31.70 -16.38 -24.33
C TYR A 560 -33.12 -16.05 -24.84
N ASN A 561 -33.49 -16.64 -25.98
CA ASN A 561 -34.67 -16.28 -26.78
C ASN A 561 -34.81 -14.76 -27.00
N GLY A 562 -33.67 -14.06 -27.17
CA GLY A 562 -33.60 -12.61 -27.37
C GLY A 562 -33.74 -11.75 -26.10
N ASN A 563 -33.79 -12.35 -24.90
CA ASN A 563 -33.86 -11.62 -23.62
C ASN A 563 -32.48 -11.64 -22.94
N LEU A 564 -32.02 -10.50 -22.42
CA LEU A 564 -30.74 -10.36 -21.71
C LEU A 564 -30.70 -11.21 -20.42
N VAL A 565 -29.53 -11.76 -20.10
CA VAL A 565 -29.24 -12.42 -18.80
C VAL A 565 -29.24 -11.39 -17.66
N GLY A 566 -29.49 -11.84 -16.43
CA GLY A 566 -29.58 -11.01 -15.22
C GLY A 566 -30.94 -10.34 -15.03
N PHE A 567 -31.78 -10.30 -16.06
CA PHE A 567 -33.13 -9.72 -15.99
C PHE A 567 -34.22 -10.77 -15.73
N THR A 568 -35.41 -10.32 -15.36
CA THR A 568 -36.55 -11.16 -14.91
C THR A 568 -36.93 -12.32 -15.85
N ALA A 569 -36.66 -12.20 -17.15
CA ALA A 569 -36.95 -13.25 -18.13
C ALA A 569 -35.88 -14.35 -18.18
N VAL A 570 -34.62 -14.02 -17.87
CA VAL A 570 -33.44 -14.90 -17.91
C VAL A 570 -32.55 -14.57 -16.71
N PRO A 571 -32.97 -14.92 -15.48
CA PRO A 571 -32.22 -14.55 -14.27
C PRO A 571 -30.87 -15.30 -14.21
N ASP A 572 -29.88 -14.71 -13.53
CA ASP A 572 -28.53 -15.29 -13.41
C ASP A 572 -28.51 -16.74 -12.90
N SER A 573 -29.47 -17.11 -12.06
CA SER A 573 -29.63 -18.46 -11.54
C SER A 573 -29.85 -19.51 -12.63
N ALA A 574 -30.46 -19.13 -13.77
CA ALA A 574 -30.62 -20.00 -14.92
C ALA A 574 -29.33 -20.13 -15.76
N PHE A 575 -28.57 -19.04 -15.89
CA PHE A 575 -27.27 -19.03 -16.58
C PHE A 575 -26.22 -19.83 -15.79
N ARG A 576 -26.18 -19.65 -14.46
CA ARG A 576 -25.43 -20.48 -13.52
C ARG A 576 -25.83 -21.95 -13.59
N ASP A 577 -27.13 -22.27 -13.66
CA ASP A 577 -27.60 -23.66 -13.71
C ASP A 577 -27.25 -24.37 -15.02
N VAL A 578 -27.36 -23.72 -16.19
CA VAL A 578 -26.93 -24.34 -17.46
C VAL A 578 -25.42 -24.59 -17.47
N TRP A 579 -24.61 -23.61 -17.05
CA TRP A 579 -23.15 -23.75 -17.08
C TRP A 579 -22.65 -24.80 -16.09
N ARG A 580 -23.24 -24.89 -14.90
CA ARG A 580 -23.02 -25.98 -13.96
C ARG A 580 -23.35 -27.35 -14.55
N ARG A 581 -24.39 -27.50 -15.39
CA ARG A 581 -24.71 -28.79 -16.04
C ARG A 581 -23.74 -29.16 -17.15
N ILE A 582 -23.31 -28.18 -17.95
CA ILE A 582 -22.32 -28.39 -19.02
C ILE A 582 -20.99 -28.84 -18.37
N ALA A 583 -20.55 -28.14 -17.33
CA ALA A 583 -19.34 -28.50 -16.58
C ALA A 583 -19.46 -29.85 -15.85
N ASP A 584 -20.61 -30.17 -15.23
CA ASP A 584 -20.81 -31.45 -14.52
C ASP A 584 -20.68 -32.67 -15.46
N HIS A 585 -21.06 -32.50 -16.74
CA HIS A 585 -20.91 -33.49 -17.79
C HIS A 585 -19.48 -33.57 -18.34
N TYR A 586 -18.83 -32.43 -18.60
CA TYR A 586 -17.50 -32.38 -19.25
C TYR A 586 -16.28 -32.40 -18.33
N LYS A 587 -16.41 -32.23 -17.01
CA LYS A 587 -15.30 -32.17 -16.01
C LYS A 587 -14.27 -33.31 -16.01
N ALA A 588 -14.57 -34.43 -16.67
CA ALA A 588 -13.66 -35.57 -16.81
C ALA A 588 -13.04 -35.71 -18.21
N GLU A 589 -13.50 -34.93 -19.20
CA GLU A 589 -13.08 -35.05 -20.60
C GLU A 589 -11.91 -34.11 -20.91
N SER A 590 -10.70 -34.65 -20.75
CA SER A 590 -9.42 -33.97 -20.97
C SER A 590 -9.21 -33.34 -22.36
N ALA A 591 -10.04 -33.64 -23.36
CA ALA A 591 -10.03 -32.95 -24.66
C ALA A 591 -10.65 -31.55 -24.57
N VAL A 592 -11.60 -31.32 -23.66
CA VAL A 592 -12.08 -29.97 -23.36
C VAL A 592 -10.92 -29.15 -22.82
N TYR A 593 -10.82 -27.92 -23.31
CA TYR A 593 -9.84 -26.93 -22.88
C TYR A 593 -10.43 -26.07 -21.77
N GLY A 594 -11.62 -25.55 -22.07
CA GLY A 594 -12.37 -24.66 -21.21
C GLY A 594 -13.76 -24.38 -21.75
N TYR A 595 -14.49 -23.62 -20.97
CA TYR A 595 -15.84 -23.16 -21.25
C TYR A 595 -15.79 -21.67 -21.58
N ASP A 596 -16.13 -21.29 -22.80
CA ASP A 596 -16.35 -19.90 -23.18
C ASP A 596 -17.81 -19.59 -22.86
N ILE A 597 -18.01 -18.72 -21.86
CA ILE A 597 -19.30 -18.64 -21.19
C ILE A 597 -20.38 -17.89 -21.98
N MET A 598 -19.98 -17.04 -22.95
CA MET A 598 -20.91 -16.25 -23.76
C MET A 598 -20.18 -15.50 -24.90
N ASN A 599 -20.50 -15.82 -26.16
CA ASN A 599 -20.02 -15.02 -27.29
C ASN A 599 -20.59 -13.60 -27.28
N GLU A 600 -19.72 -12.62 -27.50
CA GLU A 600 -19.97 -11.19 -27.75
C GLU A 600 -21.12 -10.56 -26.94
N PRO A 601 -21.00 -10.44 -25.61
CA PRO A 601 -21.88 -9.59 -24.82
C PRO A 601 -21.96 -8.17 -25.40
N HIS A 602 -23.18 -7.66 -25.58
CA HIS A 602 -23.40 -6.32 -26.14
C HIS A 602 -24.70 -5.67 -25.63
N ASP A 603 -24.68 -4.34 -25.48
CA ASP A 603 -25.81 -3.53 -25.00
C ASP A 603 -26.36 -4.01 -23.63
N THR A 604 -25.50 -4.58 -22.77
CA THR A 604 -25.94 -5.23 -21.51
C THR A 604 -26.32 -4.22 -20.42
N GLY A 605 -25.99 -2.95 -20.62
CA GLY A 605 -26.22 -1.88 -19.64
C GLY A 605 -25.32 -1.97 -18.41
N GLY A 606 -24.23 -2.76 -18.47
CA GLY A 606 -23.35 -3.04 -17.34
C GLY A 606 -23.81 -4.21 -16.45
N ALA A 607 -24.79 -5.00 -16.88
CA ALA A 607 -25.20 -6.21 -16.18
C ALA A 607 -24.16 -7.35 -16.29
N TRP A 608 -23.43 -7.40 -17.41
CA TRP A 608 -22.58 -8.53 -17.78
C TRP A 608 -21.62 -9.06 -16.70
N PRO A 609 -20.84 -8.24 -15.96
CA PRO A 609 -19.90 -8.76 -14.96
C PRO A 609 -20.57 -9.59 -13.86
N ALA A 610 -21.81 -9.26 -13.49
CA ALA A 610 -22.58 -10.04 -12.53
C ALA A 610 -23.06 -11.38 -13.13
N SER A 611 -23.59 -11.36 -14.36
CA SER A 611 -23.98 -12.54 -15.12
C SER A 611 -22.80 -13.52 -15.27
N ALA A 612 -21.64 -13.00 -15.70
CA ALA A 612 -20.40 -13.74 -15.90
C ALA A 612 -19.96 -14.44 -14.61
N GLN A 613 -19.88 -13.70 -13.50
CA GLN A 613 -19.48 -14.24 -12.19
C GLN A 613 -20.41 -15.39 -11.74
N GLN A 614 -21.70 -15.36 -12.08
CA GLN A 614 -22.65 -16.42 -11.74
C GLN A 614 -22.44 -17.69 -12.59
N ALA A 615 -22.09 -17.57 -13.87
CA ALA A 615 -21.65 -18.71 -14.68
C ALA A 615 -20.36 -19.33 -14.13
N VAL A 616 -19.31 -18.53 -13.88
CA VAL A 616 -18.05 -19.02 -13.31
C VAL A 616 -18.28 -19.73 -11.97
N SER A 617 -19.12 -19.14 -11.10
CA SER A 617 -19.51 -19.76 -9.82
C SER A 617 -20.18 -21.12 -10.00
N GLY A 618 -21.09 -21.25 -10.98
CA GLY A 618 -21.76 -22.50 -11.32
C GLY A 618 -20.81 -23.58 -11.83
N ILE A 619 -19.84 -23.21 -12.65
CA ILE A 619 -18.79 -24.13 -13.13
C ILE A 619 -17.95 -24.63 -11.94
N ARG A 620 -17.51 -23.73 -11.05
CA ARG A 620 -16.65 -24.08 -9.91
C ARG A 620 -17.34 -24.86 -8.78
N GLU A 621 -18.66 -25.05 -8.82
CA GLU A 621 -19.35 -26.03 -7.97
C GLU A 621 -19.01 -27.49 -8.34
N VAL A 622 -18.62 -27.75 -9.59
CA VAL A 622 -18.49 -29.11 -10.16
C VAL A 622 -17.16 -29.37 -10.87
N ASP A 623 -16.47 -28.33 -11.33
CA ASP A 623 -15.27 -28.42 -12.16
C ASP A 623 -14.24 -27.33 -11.79
N ALA A 624 -13.15 -27.74 -11.16
CA ALA A 624 -11.99 -26.90 -10.84
C ALA A 624 -10.79 -27.14 -11.79
N THR A 625 -10.97 -27.86 -12.90
CA THR A 625 -9.88 -28.35 -13.77
C THR A 625 -9.87 -27.68 -15.14
N HIS A 626 -11.01 -27.40 -15.77
CA HIS A 626 -11.04 -26.73 -17.08
C HIS A 626 -10.89 -25.21 -16.98
N TYR A 627 -10.34 -24.59 -18.04
CA TYR A 627 -10.31 -23.12 -18.13
C TYR A 627 -11.73 -22.56 -18.24
N VAL A 628 -11.91 -21.30 -17.87
CA VAL A 628 -13.15 -20.57 -18.12
C VAL A 628 -12.76 -19.29 -18.83
N MET A 629 -13.24 -19.14 -20.07
CA MET A 629 -13.04 -17.94 -20.85
C MET A 629 -14.19 -16.98 -20.61
N VAL A 630 -13.88 -15.69 -20.45
CA VAL A 630 -14.83 -14.62 -20.20
C VAL A 630 -14.62 -13.49 -21.19
N GLU A 631 -15.58 -13.34 -22.10
CA GLU A 631 -15.69 -12.20 -23.00
C GLU A 631 -16.15 -10.91 -22.27
N GLY A 632 -16.15 -9.79 -22.98
CA GLY A 632 -16.52 -8.47 -22.47
C GLY A 632 -17.70 -7.81 -23.21
N ASP A 633 -18.31 -6.79 -22.60
CA ASP A 633 -19.32 -5.95 -23.26
C ASP A 633 -18.69 -5.16 -24.42
N ASN A 634 -19.54 -4.64 -25.31
CA ASN A 634 -19.20 -4.09 -26.62
C ASN A 634 -18.54 -5.15 -27.53
N TRP A 635 -19.22 -6.29 -27.70
CA TRP A 635 -18.85 -7.37 -28.64
C TRP A 635 -17.42 -7.89 -28.41
N ALA A 636 -17.00 -7.97 -27.13
CA ALA A 636 -15.64 -8.29 -26.70
C ALA A 636 -14.52 -7.51 -27.43
N GLY A 637 -14.83 -6.33 -27.98
CA GLY A 637 -13.99 -5.66 -28.97
C GLY A 637 -12.67 -5.17 -28.38
N ALA A 638 -11.57 -5.82 -28.73
CA ALA A 638 -10.23 -5.58 -28.16
C ALA A 638 -9.76 -4.10 -28.27
N TYR A 639 -10.26 -3.38 -29.29
CA TYR A 639 -9.96 -1.97 -29.57
C TYR A 639 -10.56 -0.97 -28.58
N ALA A 640 -11.59 -1.37 -27.83
CA ALA A 640 -12.30 -0.56 -26.84
C ALA A 640 -12.35 -1.23 -25.45
N TRP A 641 -11.58 -2.30 -25.25
CA TRP A 641 -11.65 -3.13 -24.04
C TRP A 641 -11.50 -2.32 -22.75
N GLU A 642 -10.48 -1.48 -22.66
CA GLU A 642 -10.22 -0.64 -21.48
C GLU A 642 -11.37 0.31 -21.12
N THR A 643 -12.15 0.77 -22.11
CA THR A 643 -13.28 1.68 -21.91
C THR A 643 -14.61 0.97 -21.66
N SER A 644 -14.77 -0.25 -22.17
CA SER A 644 -15.99 -1.05 -22.06
C SER A 644 -15.98 -1.97 -20.84
N ASN A 645 -14.80 -2.51 -20.50
CA ASN A 645 -14.61 -3.62 -19.56
C ASN A 645 -13.70 -3.26 -18.38
N ALA A 646 -13.53 -1.96 -18.07
CA ALA A 646 -12.69 -1.46 -16.98
C ALA A 646 -12.95 -2.11 -15.60
N ASN A 647 -14.20 -2.52 -15.34
CA ASN A 647 -14.65 -3.14 -14.09
C ASN A 647 -14.97 -4.64 -14.24
N LEU A 648 -14.52 -5.28 -15.33
CA LEU A 648 -14.72 -6.71 -15.56
C LEU A 648 -13.65 -7.52 -14.80
N ASP A 649 -13.86 -7.64 -13.49
CA ASP A 649 -13.02 -8.42 -12.58
C ASP A 649 -13.82 -9.61 -12.04
N ILE A 650 -13.45 -10.83 -12.45
CA ILE A 650 -14.16 -12.07 -12.15
C ILE A 650 -13.30 -12.97 -11.25
N LEU A 651 -13.84 -13.33 -10.09
CA LEU A 651 -13.20 -14.23 -9.15
C LEU A 651 -13.33 -15.70 -9.61
N ASP A 652 -12.21 -16.32 -9.96
CA ASP A 652 -12.09 -17.76 -10.12
C ASP A 652 -11.21 -18.39 -9.01
N PRO A 653 -11.78 -19.13 -8.03
CA PRO A 653 -11.02 -19.80 -6.98
C PRO A 653 -10.12 -20.94 -7.49
N ALA A 654 -10.24 -21.39 -8.74
CA ALA A 654 -9.32 -22.34 -9.36
C ALA A 654 -8.15 -21.66 -10.11
N GLY A 655 -8.18 -20.33 -10.27
CA GLY A 655 -7.15 -19.57 -10.98
C GLY A 655 -6.99 -19.91 -12.47
N ARG A 656 -8.00 -20.52 -13.10
CA ARG A 656 -8.01 -20.92 -14.52
C ARG A 656 -8.94 -20.05 -15.37
N LEU A 657 -9.07 -18.78 -15.00
CA LEU A 657 -9.75 -17.77 -15.78
C LEU A 657 -8.86 -17.28 -16.93
N VAL A 658 -9.46 -17.01 -18.08
CA VAL A 658 -8.85 -16.36 -19.24
C VAL A 658 -9.85 -15.33 -19.74
N TYR A 659 -9.43 -14.10 -20.05
CA TYR A 659 -10.32 -13.15 -20.73
C TYR A 659 -10.20 -13.33 -22.24
N GLU A 660 -11.33 -13.19 -22.94
CA GLU A 660 -11.45 -13.44 -24.39
C GLU A 660 -11.88 -12.17 -25.11
N ALA A 661 -11.19 -11.81 -26.20
CA ALA A 661 -11.47 -10.57 -26.95
C ALA A 661 -11.39 -10.77 -28.46
N HIS A 662 -12.25 -10.06 -29.20
CA HIS A 662 -12.37 -10.17 -30.65
C HIS A 662 -11.68 -8.99 -31.35
N CYS A 663 -11.02 -9.25 -32.49
CA CYS A 663 -10.20 -8.25 -33.17
C CYS A 663 -10.23 -8.35 -34.71
N TYR A 664 -11.28 -7.80 -35.32
CA TYR A 664 -11.35 -7.58 -36.77
C TYR A 664 -10.64 -6.28 -37.22
N PHE A 665 -10.28 -6.19 -38.50
CA PHE A 665 -9.42 -5.11 -39.05
C PHE A 665 -10.14 -4.16 -40.04
N ASP A 666 -11.43 -4.35 -40.35
CA ASP A 666 -12.23 -3.43 -41.17
C ASP A 666 -12.58 -2.15 -40.40
N ALA A 667 -12.96 -1.06 -41.08
CA ALA A 667 -13.11 0.26 -40.46
C ALA A 667 -14.07 0.28 -39.25
N ALA A 668 -15.13 -0.55 -39.28
CA ALA A 668 -16.10 -0.71 -38.20
C ALA A 668 -15.70 -1.73 -37.11
N ALA A 669 -14.58 -2.45 -37.27
CA ALA A 669 -14.13 -3.54 -36.40
C ALA A 669 -15.15 -4.69 -36.23
N SER A 670 -15.92 -4.95 -37.29
CA SER A 670 -17.12 -5.82 -37.29
C SER A 670 -17.00 -7.08 -38.15
N GLY A 671 -15.81 -7.34 -38.70
CA GLY A 671 -15.57 -8.51 -39.57
C GLY A 671 -16.25 -8.45 -40.94
N SER A 672 -16.93 -7.34 -41.27
CA SER A 672 -17.74 -7.20 -42.48
C SER A 672 -16.92 -7.08 -43.77
N TYR A 673 -15.76 -6.40 -43.69
CA TYR A 673 -14.88 -6.04 -44.81
C TYR A 673 -15.62 -5.48 -46.05
N SER A 674 -16.71 -4.75 -45.82
CA SER A 674 -17.67 -4.30 -46.84
C SER A 674 -17.12 -3.34 -47.92
N VAL A 675 -15.92 -2.78 -47.74
CA VAL A 675 -15.20 -1.96 -48.74
C VAL A 675 -13.73 -2.41 -48.85
N SER A 676 -13.05 -2.01 -49.94
CA SER A 676 -11.66 -2.39 -50.21
C SER A 676 -10.67 -1.89 -49.14
N TYR A 677 -9.52 -2.56 -49.01
CA TYR A 677 -8.46 -2.23 -48.05
C TYR A 677 -8.16 -0.72 -47.96
N ASP A 678 -8.01 -0.04 -49.10
CA ASP A 678 -7.73 1.41 -49.15
C ASP A 678 -8.92 2.26 -48.70
N ALA A 679 -10.15 1.81 -48.95
CA ALA A 679 -11.38 2.48 -48.52
C ALA A 679 -11.72 2.20 -47.03
N GLN A 680 -11.21 1.12 -46.44
CA GLN A 680 -11.19 0.90 -44.99
C GLN A 680 -10.20 1.84 -44.27
N GLY A 681 -9.28 2.48 -45.01
CA GLY A 681 -8.14 3.19 -44.44
C GLY A 681 -7.11 2.25 -43.80
N ALA A 682 -7.04 1.00 -44.23
CA ALA A 682 -6.21 -0.03 -43.59
C ALA A 682 -4.71 0.17 -43.83
N TYR A 683 -3.90 -0.28 -42.87
CA TYR A 683 -2.45 -0.18 -42.86
C TYR A 683 -1.81 -1.41 -42.17
N PRO A 684 -0.53 -1.73 -42.43
CA PRO A 684 0.03 -3.04 -42.06
C PRO A 684 -0.01 -3.41 -40.57
N THR A 685 -0.10 -2.45 -39.64
CA THR A 685 -0.16 -2.70 -38.19
C THR A 685 -1.55 -2.55 -37.59
N ILE A 686 -2.61 -2.32 -38.38
CA ILE A 686 -3.95 -1.99 -37.86
C ILE A 686 -4.51 -3.00 -36.83
N GLY A 687 -4.22 -4.30 -36.98
CA GLY A 687 -4.57 -5.31 -35.98
C GLY A 687 -3.77 -5.19 -34.69
N VAL A 688 -2.47 -4.90 -34.79
CA VAL A 688 -1.57 -4.66 -33.64
C VAL A 688 -2.01 -3.44 -32.84
N ASP A 689 -2.40 -2.36 -33.53
CA ASP A 689 -2.89 -1.14 -32.89
C ASP A 689 -4.28 -1.33 -32.24
N ARG A 690 -5.11 -2.24 -32.76
CA ARG A 690 -6.43 -2.59 -32.21
C ARG A 690 -6.41 -3.58 -31.05
N VAL A 691 -5.45 -4.51 -30.99
CA VAL A 691 -5.38 -5.48 -29.88
C VAL A 691 -4.55 -4.96 -28.69
N ARG A 692 -3.81 -3.86 -28.88
CA ARG A 692 -2.98 -3.25 -27.83
C ARG A 692 -3.74 -2.83 -26.56
N PRO A 693 -4.96 -2.25 -26.59
CA PRO A 693 -5.69 -1.89 -25.37
C PRO A 693 -6.01 -3.12 -24.51
N PHE A 694 -6.51 -4.19 -25.12
CA PHE A 694 -6.72 -5.47 -24.43
C PHE A 694 -5.43 -6.05 -23.84
N VAL A 695 -4.35 -6.09 -24.61
CA VAL A 695 -3.04 -6.58 -24.13
C VAL A 695 -2.48 -5.72 -22.99
N HIS A 696 -2.66 -4.40 -23.04
CA HIS A 696 -2.25 -3.50 -21.96
C HIS A 696 -3.08 -3.70 -20.69
N TRP A 697 -4.41 -3.86 -20.83
CA TRP A 697 -5.31 -4.19 -19.72
C TRP A 697 -4.92 -5.52 -19.04
N LEU A 698 -4.70 -6.58 -19.83
CA LEU A 698 -4.20 -7.88 -19.33
C LEU A 698 -2.88 -7.74 -18.57
N GLN A 699 -1.96 -6.90 -19.04
CA GLN A 699 -0.67 -6.66 -18.40
C GLN A 699 -0.79 -5.83 -17.12
N PHE A 700 -1.69 -4.84 -17.08
CA PHE A 700 -1.95 -4.01 -15.90
C PHE A 700 -2.61 -4.81 -14.77
N HIS A 701 -3.61 -5.63 -15.10
CA HIS A 701 -4.31 -6.50 -14.13
C HIS A 701 -3.62 -7.86 -13.89
N ASN A 702 -2.56 -8.19 -14.65
CA ASN A 702 -1.86 -9.47 -14.59
C ASN A 702 -2.83 -10.67 -14.81
N PHE A 703 -3.59 -10.61 -15.90
CA PHE A 703 -4.56 -11.62 -16.31
C PHE A 703 -4.09 -12.43 -17.53
N GLN A 704 -4.68 -13.62 -17.72
CA GLN A 704 -4.48 -14.43 -18.93
C GLN A 704 -5.43 -14.00 -20.05
N GLY A 705 -4.98 -14.05 -21.30
CA GLY A 705 -5.75 -13.59 -22.46
C GLY A 705 -5.80 -14.55 -23.64
N TYR A 706 -6.88 -14.45 -24.40
CA TYR A 706 -7.17 -15.24 -25.59
C TYR A 706 -7.87 -14.36 -26.63
N ILE A 707 -7.62 -14.63 -27.91
CA ILE A 707 -8.37 -14.04 -29.02
C ILE A 707 -9.28 -15.11 -29.61
N GLY A 708 -10.57 -15.04 -29.26
CA GLY A 708 -11.62 -15.91 -29.78
C GLY A 708 -11.78 -15.78 -31.29
N GLU A 709 -11.77 -14.55 -31.80
CA GLU A 709 -11.95 -14.26 -33.21
C GLU A 709 -10.98 -13.23 -33.78
N VAL A 710 -10.29 -13.67 -34.84
CA VAL A 710 -9.62 -12.82 -35.81
C VAL A 710 -9.85 -13.41 -37.21
N GLY A 711 -10.26 -12.59 -38.17
CA GLY A 711 -10.54 -13.01 -39.54
C GLY A 711 -10.16 -11.94 -40.55
N VAL A 712 -9.75 -12.34 -41.76
CA VAL A 712 -9.41 -11.40 -42.86
C VAL A 712 -9.82 -11.92 -44.25
N PRO A 713 -10.11 -11.03 -45.21
CA PRO A 713 -10.44 -11.40 -46.58
C PRO A 713 -9.30 -12.11 -47.33
N TYR A 714 -9.62 -13.22 -48.00
CA TYR A 714 -8.69 -13.94 -48.87
C TYR A 714 -8.25 -13.18 -50.14
N ASN A 715 -8.93 -12.08 -50.49
CA ASN A 715 -8.92 -11.48 -51.83
C ASN A 715 -7.99 -10.26 -52.03
N ASP A 716 -7.38 -9.74 -50.96
CA ASP A 716 -6.33 -8.72 -51.01
C ASP A 716 -5.18 -9.17 -50.09
N SER A 717 -4.02 -9.46 -50.68
CA SER A 717 -2.89 -10.05 -49.94
C SER A 717 -2.28 -9.11 -48.88
N ARG A 718 -2.60 -7.81 -48.90
CA ARG A 718 -2.18 -6.86 -47.87
C ARG A 718 -2.75 -7.20 -46.50
N TRP A 719 -3.94 -7.81 -46.45
CA TRP A 719 -4.53 -8.31 -45.20
C TRP A 719 -3.72 -9.44 -44.57
N LEU A 720 -3.02 -10.26 -45.37
CA LEU A 720 -2.14 -11.31 -44.84
C LEU A 720 -0.94 -10.70 -44.09
N THR A 721 -0.46 -9.53 -44.51
CA THR A 721 0.54 -8.76 -43.76
C THR A 721 -0.03 -8.23 -42.43
N CYS A 722 -1.24 -7.70 -42.44
CA CYS A 722 -1.93 -7.29 -41.20
C CYS A 722 -2.11 -8.46 -40.23
N LEU A 723 -2.51 -9.64 -40.75
CA LEU A 723 -2.72 -10.85 -39.98
C LEU A 723 -1.40 -11.41 -39.40
N SER A 724 -0.31 -11.42 -40.18
CA SER A 724 1.00 -11.86 -39.70
C SER A 724 1.52 -10.94 -38.58
N ASN A 725 1.48 -9.61 -38.79
CA ASN A 725 1.89 -8.64 -37.77
C ASN A 725 1.04 -8.74 -36.50
N PHE A 726 -0.26 -9.00 -36.63
CA PHE A 726 -1.16 -9.27 -35.50
C PHE A 726 -0.74 -10.54 -34.75
N TYR A 727 -0.56 -11.67 -35.45
CA TYR A 727 -0.15 -12.93 -34.83
C TYR A 727 1.19 -12.78 -34.12
N ASP A 728 2.20 -12.19 -34.76
CA ASP A 728 3.52 -11.91 -34.16
C ASP A 728 3.38 -11.14 -32.84
N PHE A 729 2.48 -10.15 -32.78
CA PHE A 729 2.23 -9.36 -31.57
C PHE A 729 1.51 -10.14 -30.48
N VAL A 730 0.38 -10.80 -30.77
CA VAL A 730 -0.37 -11.53 -29.72
C VAL A 730 0.41 -12.74 -29.20
N VAL A 731 1.18 -13.41 -30.08
CA VAL A 731 2.11 -14.49 -29.72
C VAL A 731 3.27 -13.98 -28.86
N ALA A 732 3.85 -12.82 -29.17
CA ALA A 732 4.90 -12.20 -28.34
C ALA A 732 4.41 -11.77 -26.95
N ASN A 733 3.10 -11.52 -26.80
CA ASN A 733 2.45 -11.22 -25.52
C ASN A 733 1.83 -12.46 -24.85
N GLY A 734 1.96 -13.65 -25.43
CA GLY A 734 1.59 -14.93 -24.81
C GLY A 734 0.13 -15.38 -24.98
N LEU A 735 -0.68 -14.68 -25.78
CA LEU A 735 -2.09 -15.02 -25.98
C LEU A 735 -2.24 -16.24 -26.91
N SER A 736 -3.26 -17.06 -26.65
CA SER A 736 -3.77 -18.04 -27.63
C SER A 736 -4.65 -17.35 -28.68
N THR A 737 -4.93 -17.98 -29.82
CA THR A 737 -5.79 -17.38 -30.86
C THR A 737 -6.49 -18.42 -31.72
N THR A 738 -7.79 -18.23 -31.96
CA THR A 738 -8.57 -18.97 -32.95
C THR A 738 -8.96 -18.08 -34.13
N TYR A 739 -8.72 -18.56 -35.35
CA TYR A 739 -9.11 -17.85 -36.56
C TYR A 739 -10.62 -18.00 -36.83
N TRP A 740 -11.30 -16.92 -37.25
CA TRP A 740 -12.69 -16.97 -37.73
C TRP A 740 -12.71 -16.94 -39.28
N ALA A 741 -13.15 -18.00 -39.97
CA ALA A 741 -13.60 -19.30 -39.47
C ALA A 741 -13.29 -20.45 -40.45
N GLY A 742 -13.43 -21.67 -39.97
CA GLY A 742 -13.57 -22.91 -40.74
C GLY A 742 -14.94 -23.56 -40.49
N GLY A 743 -15.17 -24.73 -41.11
CA GLY A 743 -16.39 -25.51 -40.93
C GLY A 743 -17.00 -25.99 -42.27
N PRO A 744 -17.68 -27.15 -42.27
CA PRO A 744 -18.04 -27.88 -43.51
C PRO A 744 -19.15 -27.23 -44.37
N SER A 745 -19.67 -26.07 -43.98
CA SER A 745 -20.83 -25.42 -44.62
C SER A 745 -20.59 -24.00 -45.12
N TRP A 746 -19.39 -23.44 -44.96
CA TRP A 746 -19.06 -22.10 -45.46
C TRP A 746 -19.02 -22.01 -46.99
N SER A 747 -19.45 -20.88 -47.54
CA SER A 747 -19.32 -20.63 -48.98
C SER A 747 -17.85 -20.51 -49.38
N SER A 748 -17.49 -21.06 -50.54
CA SER A 748 -16.17 -20.83 -51.14
C SER A 748 -15.94 -19.37 -51.58
N THR A 749 -17.02 -18.58 -51.69
CA THR A 749 -16.99 -17.13 -51.97
C THR A 749 -16.94 -16.28 -50.71
N ASP A 750 -17.05 -16.87 -49.52
CA ASP A 750 -16.94 -16.12 -48.27
C ASP A 750 -15.54 -15.51 -48.13
N GLY A 751 -15.45 -14.30 -47.60
CA GLY A 751 -14.19 -13.56 -47.46
C GLY A 751 -13.26 -14.17 -46.42
N LEU A 752 -13.80 -14.59 -45.28
CA LEU A 752 -13.04 -15.00 -44.10
C LEU A 752 -12.82 -16.51 -44.05
N ASN A 753 -13.72 -17.31 -44.63
CA ASN A 753 -13.60 -18.77 -44.69
C ASN A 753 -12.17 -19.28 -45.03
N CYS A 754 -11.59 -20.10 -44.14
CA CYS A 754 -10.28 -20.75 -44.28
C CYS A 754 -10.34 -22.27 -44.59
N GLU A 755 -11.54 -22.84 -44.72
CA GLU A 755 -11.79 -24.24 -45.10
C GLU A 755 -11.27 -24.53 -46.53
N PRO A 756 -10.56 -25.65 -46.78
CA PRO A 756 -9.94 -25.95 -48.07
C PRO A 756 -10.97 -26.20 -49.19
N VAL A 757 -10.97 -25.33 -50.20
CA VAL A 757 -11.90 -25.42 -51.32
C VAL A 757 -11.35 -26.39 -52.38
N GLY A 758 -12.02 -27.52 -52.56
CA GLY A 758 -11.60 -28.56 -53.50
C GLY A 758 -10.28 -29.25 -53.14
N GLY A 759 -9.92 -29.24 -51.85
CA GLY A 759 -8.63 -29.75 -51.36
C GLY A 759 -7.46 -28.79 -51.52
N VAL A 760 -7.73 -27.51 -51.82
CA VAL A 760 -6.72 -26.45 -51.91
C VAL A 760 -6.83 -25.51 -50.71
N ASP A 761 -5.69 -25.27 -50.04
CA ASP A 761 -5.58 -24.34 -48.92
C ASP A 761 -6.06 -22.93 -49.28
N ARG A 762 -6.73 -22.27 -48.33
CA ARG A 762 -7.13 -20.86 -48.45
C ARG A 762 -5.94 -19.94 -48.17
N PRO A 763 -5.83 -18.76 -48.83
CA PRO A 763 -4.69 -17.85 -48.66
C PRO A 763 -4.30 -17.53 -47.22
N GLN A 764 -5.27 -17.41 -46.31
CA GLN A 764 -5.03 -17.11 -44.90
C GLN A 764 -4.31 -18.25 -44.17
N MET A 765 -4.49 -19.51 -44.60
CA MET A 765 -3.79 -20.67 -44.04
C MET A 765 -2.26 -20.56 -44.17
N SER A 766 -1.76 -19.86 -45.21
CA SER A 766 -0.33 -19.60 -45.38
C SER A 766 0.29 -18.73 -44.27
N VAL A 767 -0.55 -18.02 -43.50
CA VAL A 767 -0.16 -17.26 -42.30
C VAL A 767 -0.47 -18.07 -41.04
N ILE A 768 -1.72 -18.53 -40.88
CA ILE A 768 -2.22 -19.12 -39.62
C ILE A 768 -1.42 -20.36 -39.20
N GLN A 769 -1.09 -21.25 -40.14
CA GLN A 769 -0.35 -22.50 -39.86
C GLN A 769 1.07 -22.29 -39.28
N ASN A 770 1.60 -21.06 -39.32
CA ASN A 770 2.91 -20.74 -38.76
C ASN A 770 2.86 -20.46 -37.25
N TYR A 771 1.66 -20.35 -36.67
CA TYR A 771 1.41 -20.00 -35.28
C TYR A 771 0.61 -21.10 -34.53
N PRO A 772 1.13 -22.34 -34.43
CA PRO A 772 0.48 -23.44 -33.70
C PRO A 772 0.53 -23.25 -32.16
#